data_AF-A0A7J6Q863-F1
#
_entry.id   AF-A0A7J6Q863-F1
#
_cell.length_a   1.000
_cell.length_b   1.000
_cell.length_c   1.000
_cell.angle_alpha   90.00
_cell.angle_beta   90.00
_cell.angle_gamma   90.00
#
_symmetry.space_group_name_H-M   'P 1'
#
loop_
_entity.id
_entity.type
_entity.pdbx_description
1 polymer ?
#
loop_
_entity_poly.entity_id
_entity_poly.type
_entity_poly.pdbx_seq_one_letter_code
_entity_poly.pdbx_strand_id
1 'polypeptide(L)'
;MRPQWPSAKMRSLVLLSLSTIILDNLRSVHLPTVDTIIELWPLCFVALVPVFLAQQQVPSIALIVFPLTAMLRCMIQGFPMTLGLGFGLLIGAAWTLLVAVDLSVFAKDYPKSQPLRYSVMWVALWFALSSQIGTFELLSLPLHVVPWLIQPASVVGVFGIELLLVYSNLYLASLLTASSQKLRKGLLKALCVLLFWVTLSLLLLKMGHSVGRESVTVATVTPGNLLPYACGGRKEIIHVGGRLPCNGSVQRMLELTESVAIDSGAKLVVWPEAWLSGFADQASLQLFLHKELAPSVRRLGIILTVGVTVYPSQNIAVTIDEQGQVVSVYGKQCPFWVAGERSTAKYGYPLFDLPFLVNSVRPELAVANSSVLGKAGTLICYDMDFPSTAREVASLGASIILNPSNDWSAMRNHFGVSVFRAIENGIPVVKADGAWDSAIIDGSGRVVASFQSIEPVERVLVGEVPLGGYRTIAAILGDLLSMICLAYVVVVVLVSLRGVGEKLRTVAEGWTSRRRQTLYAPILEGQQQQEASSILSGGIFSRTLAPMASRAVVARFFSTEMHHGSVTPPDAIEMDGDEYDARADDVLDNLFDAVDQACEKDGSKISSVDLHDGGVLEVETDNGQTFVINKHEASKLLWYSSPVSGPGYFAPEMKDGKKWWSEALNASVFDQFSRDLREMGSTALPKFRSAEGQQ
;
A
#
# COMPACT_ATOMS: atom_id res chain seq x y z
N MET A 1 35.05 4.06 34.28
CA MET A 1 35.24 3.01 33.25
C MET A 1 34.38 3.39 32.05
N ARG A 2 34.99 3.85 30.94
CA ARG A 2 34.27 4.07 29.68
C ARG A 2 33.99 2.69 29.04
N PRO A 3 32.79 2.41 28.52
CA PRO A 3 32.54 1.14 27.85
C PRO A 3 33.39 1.09 26.58
N GLN A 4 34.44 0.28 26.59
CA GLN A 4 35.19 -0.06 25.38
C GLN A 4 34.33 -1.00 24.55
N TRP A 5 33.49 -0.43 23.69
CA TRP A 5 32.93 -1.18 22.57
C TRP A 5 34.11 -1.57 21.65
N PRO A 6 34.25 -2.84 21.25
CA PRO A 6 35.37 -3.27 20.43
C PRO A 6 35.27 -2.60 19.05
N SER A 7 36.11 -1.58 18.82
CA SER A 7 36.04 -0.65 17.69
C SER A 7 36.01 -1.31 16.31
N ALA A 8 36.62 -2.49 16.16
CA ALA A 8 36.63 -3.24 14.90
C ALA A 8 35.26 -3.83 14.53
N LYS A 9 34.52 -4.42 15.48
CA LYS A 9 33.20 -5.01 15.20
C LYS A 9 32.18 -3.95 14.80
N MET A 10 32.21 -2.81 15.48
CA MET A 10 31.33 -1.68 15.15
C MET A 10 31.63 -1.12 13.76
N ARG A 11 32.91 -0.98 13.39
CA ARG A 11 33.31 -0.57 12.03
C ARG A 11 32.81 -1.55 10.97
N SER A 12 32.93 -2.86 11.20
CA SER A 12 32.41 -3.87 10.27
C SER A 12 30.89 -3.79 10.11
N LEU A 13 30.15 -3.61 11.20
CA LEU A 13 28.69 -3.46 11.15
C LEU A 13 28.24 -2.23 10.37
N VAL A 14 28.92 -1.09 10.58
CA VAL A 14 28.64 0.15 9.83
C VAL A 14 28.92 -0.06 8.33
N LEU A 15 30.06 -0.65 7.97
CA LEU A 15 30.41 -0.91 6.57
C LEU A 15 29.42 -1.84 5.87
N LEU A 16 29.01 -2.93 6.53
CA LEU A 16 27.99 -3.85 5.99
C LEU A 16 26.64 -3.16 5.82
N SER A 17 26.23 -2.33 6.78
CA SER A 17 24.98 -1.58 6.73
C SER A 17 24.98 -0.59 5.55
N LEU A 18 26.04 0.22 5.42
CA LEU A 18 26.21 1.15 4.30
C LEU A 18 26.26 0.43 2.95
N SER A 19 26.92 -0.72 2.88
CA SER A 19 26.99 -1.51 1.65
C SER A 19 25.62 -1.97 1.19
N THR A 20 24.74 -2.40 2.10
CA THR A 20 23.36 -2.78 1.75
C THR A 20 22.59 -1.59 1.19
N ILE A 21 22.61 -0.45 1.90
CA ILE A 21 21.88 0.76 1.50
C ILE A 21 22.31 1.20 0.08
N ILE A 22 23.61 1.16 -0.21
CA ILE A 22 24.16 1.53 -1.51
C ILE A 22 23.78 0.50 -2.58
N LEU A 23 24.06 -0.79 -2.36
CA LEU A 23 23.83 -1.83 -3.37
C LEU A 23 22.35 -1.97 -3.71
N ASP A 24 21.47 -1.84 -2.72
CA ASP A 24 20.02 -1.92 -2.89
C ASP A 24 19.50 -0.79 -3.78
N ASN A 25 19.97 0.43 -3.52
CA ASN A 25 19.53 1.61 -4.26
C ASN A 25 20.23 1.79 -5.63
N LEU A 26 21.37 1.12 -5.86
CA LEU A 26 22.08 1.12 -7.14
C LEU A 26 21.55 0.09 -8.13
N ARG A 27 20.54 -0.73 -7.78
CA ARG A 27 19.99 -1.72 -8.73
C ARG A 27 19.46 -1.09 -10.03
N SER A 28 19.02 0.16 -9.96
CA SER A 28 18.51 0.92 -11.11
C SER A 28 19.17 2.29 -11.09
N VAL A 29 20.06 2.55 -12.05
CA VAL A 29 20.84 3.79 -12.14
C VAL A 29 20.40 4.59 -13.35
N HIS A 30 20.24 5.89 -13.15
CA HIS A 30 20.01 6.81 -14.26
C HIS A 30 21.31 7.45 -14.72
N LEU A 31 21.51 7.53 -16.03
CA LEU A 31 22.56 8.33 -16.64
C LEU A 31 21.95 9.56 -17.32
N PRO A 32 21.95 10.74 -16.67
CA PRO A 32 21.33 11.98 -17.19
C PRO A 32 21.84 12.40 -18.57
N THR A 33 23.04 11.95 -18.94
CA THR A 33 23.69 12.34 -20.20
C THR A 33 23.16 11.60 -21.43
N VAL A 34 22.39 10.52 -21.25
CA VAL A 34 21.95 9.63 -22.33
C VAL A 34 20.48 9.22 -22.24
N ASP A 35 19.69 9.81 -21.34
CA ASP A 35 18.28 9.47 -21.07
C ASP A 35 18.01 7.95 -21.05
N THR A 36 18.98 7.21 -20.49
CA THR A 36 18.95 5.75 -20.45
C THR A 36 18.98 5.29 -19.01
N ILE A 37 18.04 4.43 -18.66
CA ILE A 37 18.01 3.71 -17.39
C ILE A 37 18.82 2.43 -17.55
N ILE A 38 19.77 2.23 -16.63
CA ILE A 38 20.55 1.00 -16.57
C ILE A 38 20.11 0.20 -15.34
N GLU A 39 19.50 -0.95 -15.61
CA GLU A 39 19.21 -1.95 -14.59
C GLU A 39 20.48 -2.76 -14.29
N LEU A 40 21.11 -2.48 -13.15
CA LEU A 40 22.17 -3.29 -12.56
C LEU A 40 21.58 -4.53 -11.87
N TRP A 41 20.78 -5.29 -12.61
CA TRP A 41 20.05 -6.47 -12.13
C TRP A 41 20.91 -7.53 -11.39
N PRO A 42 22.23 -7.73 -11.66
CA PRO A 42 23.03 -8.68 -10.87
C PRO A 42 23.11 -8.28 -9.40
N LEU A 43 22.97 -6.99 -9.07
CA LEU A 43 22.95 -6.50 -7.70
C LEU A 43 21.77 -7.09 -6.91
N CYS A 44 20.67 -7.47 -7.54
CA CYS A 44 19.54 -8.12 -6.86
C CYS A 44 19.95 -9.41 -6.14
N PHE A 45 20.96 -10.13 -6.65
CA PHE A 45 21.45 -11.38 -6.06
C PHE A 45 22.42 -11.18 -4.89
N VAL A 46 22.93 -9.96 -4.68
CA VAL A 46 23.98 -9.68 -3.70
C VAL A 46 23.70 -8.48 -2.78
N ALA A 47 22.71 -7.65 -3.09
CA ALA A 47 22.43 -6.40 -2.37
C ALA A 47 22.12 -6.62 -0.87
N LEU A 48 21.46 -7.72 -0.52
CA LEU A 48 21.09 -8.05 0.86
C LEU A 48 22.13 -8.92 1.59
N VAL A 49 23.17 -9.41 0.91
CA VAL A 49 24.25 -10.18 1.54
C VAL A 49 24.86 -9.44 2.74
N PRO A 50 25.19 -8.14 2.66
CA PRO A 50 25.85 -7.46 3.77
C PRO A 50 24.94 -7.32 5.01
N VAL A 51 23.64 -7.01 4.84
CA VAL A 51 22.71 -6.93 5.98
C VAL A 51 22.50 -8.29 6.63
N PHE A 52 22.43 -9.37 5.85
CA PHE A 52 22.31 -10.72 6.41
C PHE A 52 23.58 -11.14 7.17
N LEU A 53 24.77 -10.74 6.73
CA LEU A 53 26.01 -10.94 7.50
C LEU A 53 26.04 -10.10 8.79
N ALA A 54 25.56 -8.85 8.74
CA ALA A 54 25.46 -7.99 9.91
C ALA A 54 24.44 -8.56 10.92
N GLN A 55 23.33 -9.11 10.42
CA GLN A 55 22.25 -9.68 11.23
C GLN A 55 22.70 -10.92 12.02
N GLN A 56 23.70 -11.67 11.55
CA GLN A 56 24.31 -12.77 12.31
C GLN A 56 25.00 -12.28 13.59
N GLN A 57 25.45 -11.02 13.62
CA GLN A 57 26.09 -10.41 14.79
C GLN A 57 25.10 -9.61 15.63
N VAL A 58 24.20 -8.88 14.98
CA VAL A 58 23.18 -8.04 15.61
C VAL A 58 21.83 -8.32 14.95
N PRO A 59 20.99 -9.21 15.51
CA PRO A 59 19.73 -9.63 14.88
C PRO A 59 18.77 -8.47 14.57
N SER A 60 18.84 -7.38 15.33
CA SER A 60 18.01 -6.19 15.18
C SER A 60 18.55 -5.16 14.20
N ILE A 61 19.64 -5.43 13.48
CA ILE A 61 20.27 -4.44 12.57
C ILE A 61 19.32 -3.98 11.45
N ALA A 62 18.34 -4.81 11.08
CA ALA A 62 17.33 -4.47 10.09
C ALA A 62 16.46 -3.26 10.49
N LEU A 63 16.29 -2.99 11.79
CA LEU A 63 15.61 -1.78 12.31
C LEU A 63 16.32 -0.47 11.94
N ILE A 64 17.56 -0.53 11.45
CA ILE A 64 18.34 0.63 11.02
C ILE A 64 18.52 0.61 9.51
N VAL A 65 18.89 -0.56 8.96
CA VAL A 65 19.23 -0.69 7.53
C VAL A 65 18.01 -0.51 6.63
N PHE A 66 16.87 -1.14 6.95
CA PHE A 66 15.68 -1.05 6.09
C PHE A 66 15.06 0.35 6.05
N PRO A 67 14.91 1.08 7.18
CA PRO A 67 14.49 2.49 7.14
C PRO A 67 15.37 3.36 6.27
N LEU A 68 16.70 3.27 6.40
CA LEU A 68 17.61 4.11 5.63
C LEU A 68 17.60 3.74 4.13
N THR A 69 17.45 2.45 3.83
CA THR A 69 17.33 1.97 2.46
C THR A 69 16.04 2.47 1.81
N ALA A 70 14.90 2.33 2.50
CA ALA A 70 13.59 2.78 2.03
C ALA A 70 13.50 4.31 1.95
N MET A 71 14.09 5.04 2.90
CA MET A 71 14.19 6.51 2.86
C MET A 71 14.90 6.98 1.59
N LEU A 72 16.06 6.39 1.26
CA LEU A 72 16.80 6.72 0.04
C LEU A 72 16.03 6.30 -1.22
N ARG A 73 15.36 5.15 -1.20
CA ARG A 73 14.52 4.68 -2.32
C ARG A 73 13.37 5.64 -2.61
N CYS A 74 12.60 6.01 -1.59
CA CYS A 74 11.51 6.98 -1.73
C CYS A 74 12.02 8.33 -2.26
N MET A 75 13.17 8.80 -1.76
CA MET A 75 13.79 10.03 -2.28
C MET A 75 14.11 9.92 -3.79
N ILE A 76 14.67 8.79 -4.23
CA ILE A 76 14.97 8.53 -5.65
C ILE A 76 13.70 8.48 -6.51
N GLN A 77 12.60 7.98 -5.95
CA GLN A 77 11.29 7.85 -6.61
C GLN A 77 10.42 9.12 -6.51
N GLY A 78 10.94 10.22 -5.92
CA GLY A 78 10.21 11.47 -5.79
C GLY A 78 9.18 11.51 -4.65
N PHE A 79 9.19 10.53 -3.75
CA PHE A 79 8.36 10.52 -2.55
C PHE A 79 9.02 11.24 -1.36
N PRO A 80 8.23 11.70 -0.37
CA PRO A 80 8.77 12.23 0.87
C PRO A 80 9.67 11.22 1.60
N MET A 81 10.84 11.67 2.06
CA MET A 81 11.77 10.82 2.83
C MET A 81 11.15 10.24 4.10
N THR A 82 10.24 10.99 4.74
CA THR A 82 9.53 10.57 5.96
C THR A 82 8.66 9.34 5.72
N LEU A 83 8.03 9.25 4.54
CA LEU A 83 7.26 8.08 4.12
C LEU A 83 8.16 6.85 4.05
N GLY A 84 9.31 6.96 3.36
CA GLY A 84 10.28 5.88 3.25
C GLY A 84 10.87 5.46 4.59
N LEU A 85 11.16 6.41 5.48
CA LEU A 85 11.65 6.12 6.83
C LEU A 85 10.62 5.35 7.65
N GLY A 86 9.36 5.80 7.67
CA GLY A 86 8.27 5.14 8.38
C GLY A 86 8.00 3.73 7.84
N PHE A 87 7.92 3.60 6.52
CA PHE A 87 7.72 2.31 5.87
C PHE A 87 8.86 1.33 6.15
N GLY A 88 10.11 1.77 6.02
CA GLY A 88 11.26 0.90 6.31
C GLY A 88 11.41 0.55 7.79
N LEU A 89 10.93 1.39 8.73
CA LEU A 89 10.83 1.05 10.15
C LEU A 89 9.83 -0.08 10.39
N LEU A 90 8.66 -0.02 9.74
CA LEU A 90 7.66 -1.08 9.83
C LEU A 90 8.19 -2.42 9.30
N ILE A 91 8.81 -2.40 8.11
CA ILE A 91 9.43 -3.61 7.54
C ILE A 91 10.57 -4.11 8.45
N GLY A 92 11.44 -3.21 8.91
CA GLY A 92 12.56 -3.54 9.80
C GLY A 92 12.09 -4.19 11.10
N ALA A 93 11.00 -3.68 11.69
CA ALA A 93 10.40 -4.21 12.90
C ALA A 93 9.75 -5.57 12.67
N ALA A 94 8.93 -5.70 11.62
CA ALA A 94 8.30 -6.96 11.24
C ALA A 94 9.33 -8.04 10.95
N TRP A 95 10.38 -7.73 10.18
CA TRP A 95 11.46 -8.65 9.89
C TRP A 95 12.24 -9.07 11.14
N THR A 96 12.60 -8.12 12.00
CA THR A 96 13.30 -8.40 13.26
C THR A 96 12.47 -9.31 14.17
N LEU A 97 11.16 -9.07 14.26
CA LEU A 97 10.24 -9.91 15.01
C LEU A 97 10.16 -11.33 14.44
N LEU A 98 9.98 -11.44 13.12
CA LEU A 98 9.93 -12.74 12.44
C LEU A 98 11.20 -13.55 12.67
N VAL A 99 12.37 -12.91 12.57
CA VAL A 99 13.68 -13.53 12.85
C VAL A 99 13.77 -14.00 14.31
N ALA A 100 13.33 -13.19 15.27
CA ALA A 100 13.32 -13.57 16.68
C ALA A 100 12.39 -14.76 16.95
N VAL A 101 11.25 -14.82 16.25
CA VAL A 101 10.30 -15.94 16.32
C VAL A 101 10.88 -17.22 15.69
N ASP A 102 11.54 -17.15 14.53
CA ASP A 102 12.20 -18.32 13.94
C ASP A 102 13.30 -18.86 14.87
N LEU A 103 14.09 -17.96 15.45
CA LEU A 103 15.13 -18.29 16.43
C LEU A 103 14.60 -18.99 17.68
N SER A 104 13.42 -18.60 18.18
CA SER A 104 12.84 -19.22 19.38
C SER A 104 12.41 -20.66 19.14
N VAL A 105 12.00 -21.00 17.91
CA VAL A 105 11.52 -22.32 17.50
C VAL A 105 12.67 -23.22 17.06
N PHE A 106 13.58 -22.70 16.23
CA PHE A 106 14.61 -23.50 15.53
C PHE A 106 16.02 -23.32 16.07
N ALA A 107 16.20 -22.86 17.31
CA ALA A 107 17.52 -22.64 17.93
C ALA A 107 18.49 -23.83 17.80
N LYS A 108 17.98 -25.08 17.79
CA LYS A 108 18.79 -26.31 17.70
C LYS A 108 19.22 -26.67 16.27
N ASP A 109 18.48 -26.22 15.25
CA ASP A 109 18.71 -26.53 13.82
C ASP A 109 19.34 -25.36 13.05
N TYR A 110 19.88 -24.38 13.79
CA TYR A 110 20.11 -23.01 13.31
C TYR A 110 20.90 -22.87 12.00
N PRO A 111 21.94 -23.67 11.66
CA PRO A 111 22.68 -23.42 10.42
C PRO A 111 22.19 -24.16 9.16
N LYS A 112 21.36 -25.23 9.24
CA LYS A 112 21.15 -26.10 8.06
C LYS A 112 20.07 -25.64 7.09
N SER A 113 18.96 -25.07 7.58
CA SER A 113 17.80 -24.67 6.75
C SER A 113 17.45 -23.18 6.83
N GLN A 114 18.28 -22.38 7.51
CA GLN A 114 18.02 -20.95 7.72
C GLN A 114 17.79 -20.17 6.42
N PRO A 115 18.60 -20.32 5.34
CA PRO A 115 18.37 -19.56 4.12
C PRO A 115 16.96 -19.76 3.55
N LEU A 116 16.49 -21.01 3.48
CA LEU A 116 15.15 -21.30 2.95
C LEU A 116 14.05 -20.73 3.85
N ARG A 117 14.14 -20.92 5.17
CA ARG A 117 13.11 -20.41 6.12
C ARG A 117 13.01 -18.89 6.05
N TYR A 118 14.13 -18.19 6.02
CA TYR A 118 14.15 -16.73 5.96
C TYR A 118 13.63 -16.20 4.62
N SER A 119 13.93 -16.86 3.50
CA SER A 119 13.33 -16.50 2.19
C SER A 119 11.81 -16.68 2.19
N VAL A 120 11.30 -17.77 2.77
CA VAL A 120 9.87 -18.00 2.91
C VAL A 120 9.22 -16.91 3.77
N MET A 121 9.85 -16.53 4.89
CA MET A 121 9.38 -15.43 5.75
C MET A 121 9.40 -14.08 5.02
N TRP A 122 10.40 -13.82 4.17
CA TRP A 122 10.48 -12.59 3.37
C TRP A 122 9.33 -12.51 2.36
N VAL A 123 9.08 -13.60 1.64
CA VAL A 123 7.96 -13.65 0.68
C VAL A 123 6.63 -13.50 1.38
N ALA A 124 6.43 -14.14 2.55
CA ALA A 124 5.22 -13.97 3.34
C ALA A 124 4.99 -12.51 3.76
N LEU A 125 6.05 -11.83 4.21
CA LEU A 125 6.01 -10.42 4.59
C LEU A 125 5.63 -9.53 3.40
N TRP A 126 6.32 -9.68 2.27
CA TRP A 126 6.04 -8.87 1.07
C TRP A 126 4.70 -9.19 0.44
N PHE A 127 4.26 -10.44 0.46
CA PHE A 127 2.92 -10.81 0.00
C PHE A 127 1.84 -10.11 0.83
N ALA A 128 1.96 -10.14 2.16
CA ALA A 128 1.03 -9.44 3.05
C ALA A 128 1.00 -7.93 2.77
N LEU A 129 2.17 -7.30 2.61
CA LEU A 129 2.28 -5.87 2.31
C LEU A 129 1.72 -5.52 0.92
N SER A 130 1.99 -6.35 -0.09
CA SER A 130 1.59 -6.07 -1.48
C SER A 130 0.07 -5.95 -1.68
N SER A 131 -0.72 -6.54 -0.78
CA SER A 131 -2.18 -6.37 -0.78
C SER A 131 -2.61 -4.91 -0.54
N GLN A 132 -1.75 -4.09 0.07
CA GLN A 132 -2.04 -2.69 0.41
C GLN A 132 -1.27 -1.69 -0.47
N ILE A 133 -0.05 -2.06 -0.85
CA ILE A 133 0.90 -1.15 -1.52
C ILE A 133 1.40 -1.68 -2.87
N GLY A 134 0.79 -2.72 -3.42
CA GLY A 134 1.20 -3.28 -4.71
C GLY A 134 2.61 -3.90 -4.70
N THR A 135 3.17 -4.10 -5.89
CA THR A 135 4.44 -4.84 -6.08
C THR A 135 5.59 -3.98 -6.62
N PHE A 136 5.43 -2.66 -6.73
CA PHE A 136 6.45 -1.75 -7.25
C PHE A 136 7.72 -1.62 -6.40
N GLU A 137 7.79 -2.19 -5.19
CA GLU A 137 8.99 -2.17 -4.33
C GLU A 137 9.76 -3.49 -4.27
N LEU A 138 9.37 -4.49 -5.06
CA LEU A 138 10.03 -5.80 -5.02
C LEU A 138 11.49 -5.75 -5.50
N LEU A 139 12.35 -6.57 -4.88
CA LEU A 139 13.77 -6.73 -5.25
C LEU A 139 13.94 -7.24 -6.69
N SER A 140 12.93 -7.95 -7.19
CA SER A 140 12.90 -8.62 -8.49
C SER A 140 12.67 -7.72 -9.70
N LEU A 141 12.18 -6.50 -9.53
CA LEU A 141 11.76 -5.64 -10.66
C LEU A 141 12.86 -5.33 -11.69
N PRO A 142 14.13 -5.06 -11.31
CA PRO A 142 15.21 -4.84 -12.27
C PRO A 142 15.47 -6.01 -13.22
N LEU A 143 15.02 -7.22 -12.90
CA LEU A 143 15.20 -8.38 -13.78
C LEU A 143 14.30 -8.34 -15.02
N HIS A 144 13.37 -7.37 -15.14
CA HIS A 144 12.52 -7.24 -16.33
C HIS A 144 13.30 -7.09 -17.65
N VAL A 145 14.55 -6.60 -17.60
CA VAL A 145 15.43 -6.47 -18.78
C VAL A 145 16.13 -7.77 -19.19
N VAL A 146 15.95 -8.87 -18.44
CA VAL A 146 16.55 -10.18 -18.75
C VAL A 146 15.49 -11.28 -18.95
N PRO A 147 14.77 -11.28 -20.09
CA PRO A 147 13.70 -12.25 -20.38
C PRO A 147 14.11 -13.71 -20.19
N TRP A 148 15.36 -14.05 -20.51
CA TRP A 148 15.91 -15.41 -20.38
C TRP A 148 16.06 -15.89 -18.92
N LEU A 149 15.91 -15.02 -17.92
CA LEU A 149 16.04 -15.37 -16.50
C LEU A 149 14.69 -15.37 -15.75
N ILE A 150 13.68 -14.67 -16.24
CA ILE A 150 12.44 -14.37 -15.51
C ILE A 150 11.23 -15.23 -15.90
N GLN A 151 11.32 -16.07 -16.93
CA GLN A 151 10.18 -16.87 -17.38
C GLN A 151 9.56 -17.80 -16.32
N PRO A 152 10.30 -18.31 -15.31
CA PRO A 152 9.67 -19.05 -14.22
C PRO A 152 8.58 -18.27 -13.47
N ALA A 153 8.48 -16.94 -13.62
CA ALA A 153 7.34 -16.17 -13.13
C ALA A 153 6.00 -16.66 -13.71
N SER A 154 5.98 -17.22 -14.93
CA SER A 154 4.79 -17.90 -15.51
C SER A 154 4.37 -19.15 -14.73
N VAL A 155 5.22 -19.67 -13.84
CA VAL A 155 4.94 -20.86 -13.03
C VAL A 155 4.66 -20.50 -11.58
N VAL A 156 5.53 -19.68 -10.99
CA VAL A 156 5.55 -19.41 -9.54
C VAL A 156 5.20 -17.97 -9.18
N GLY A 157 4.88 -17.13 -10.15
CA GLY A 157 4.64 -15.71 -9.97
C GLY A 157 5.91 -14.91 -9.67
N VAL A 158 5.76 -13.59 -9.58
CA VAL A 158 6.84 -12.65 -9.23
C VAL A 158 7.42 -12.94 -7.84
N PHE A 159 6.58 -13.38 -6.90
CA PHE A 159 7.03 -13.78 -5.55
C PHE A 159 7.93 -15.02 -5.56
N GLY A 160 7.83 -15.89 -6.57
CA GLY A 160 8.77 -16.99 -6.75
C GLY A 160 10.15 -16.52 -7.20
N ILE A 161 10.21 -15.44 -7.99
CA ILE A 161 11.48 -14.77 -8.34
C ILE A 161 12.06 -14.09 -7.10
N GLU A 162 11.22 -13.41 -6.32
CA GLU A 162 11.59 -12.78 -5.05
C GLU A 162 12.19 -13.81 -4.08
N LEU A 163 11.57 -14.99 -3.96
CA LEU A 163 12.06 -16.10 -3.16
C LEU A 163 13.48 -16.51 -3.57
N LEU A 164 13.71 -16.68 -4.88
CA LEU A 164 15.02 -17.06 -5.41
C LEU A 164 16.09 -16.00 -5.09
N LEU A 165 15.78 -14.72 -5.25
CA LEU A 165 16.73 -13.63 -5.02
C LEU A 165 17.14 -13.57 -3.55
N VAL A 166 16.17 -13.61 -2.64
CA VAL A 166 16.43 -13.55 -1.21
C VAL A 166 17.15 -14.81 -0.73
N TYR A 167 16.76 -15.98 -1.26
CA TYR A 167 17.48 -17.24 -1.01
C TYR A 167 18.92 -17.15 -1.47
N SER A 168 19.18 -16.59 -2.65
CA SER A 168 20.52 -16.42 -3.18
C SER A 168 21.38 -15.52 -2.28
N ASN A 169 20.83 -14.38 -1.83
CA ASN A 169 21.51 -13.48 -0.89
C ASN A 169 21.86 -14.18 0.44
N LEU A 170 20.91 -14.89 1.05
CA LEU A 170 21.13 -15.63 2.30
C LEU A 170 22.10 -16.80 2.12
N TYR A 171 21.99 -17.52 1.01
CA TYR A 171 22.87 -18.63 0.67
C TYR A 171 24.30 -18.15 0.50
N LEU A 172 24.53 -17.07 -0.26
CA LEU A 172 25.83 -16.44 -0.41
C LEU A 172 26.40 -15.94 0.92
N ALA A 173 25.59 -15.29 1.75
CA ALA A 173 26.00 -14.88 3.10
C ALA A 173 26.45 -16.08 3.94
N SER A 174 25.77 -17.23 3.84
CA SER A 174 26.16 -18.47 4.54
C SER A 174 27.45 -19.10 3.99
N LEU A 175 27.75 -18.93 2.69
CA LEU A 175 28.97 -19.44 2.08
C LEU A 175 30.20 -18.62 2.45
N LEU A 176 30.05 -17.30 2.62
CA LEU A 176 31.14 -16.39 3.01
C LEU A 176 31.70 -16.69 4.41
N THR A 177 30.92 -17.32 5.28
CA THR A 177 31.35 -17.76 6.62
C THR A 177 31.70 -19.25 6.67
N ALA A 178 31.63 -19.95 5.54
CA ALA A 178 31.89 -21.39 5.46
C ALA A 178 33.39 -21.71 5.26
N SER A 179 33.81 -22.89 5.74
CA SER A 179 35.14 -23.44 5.43
C SER A 179 35.37 -23.61 3.93
N SER A 180 36.61 -23.52 3.44
CA SER A 180 36.97 -23.60 2.02
C SER A 180 36.41 -24.83 1.29
N GLN A 181 36.33 -25.99 1.96
CA GLN A 181 35.75 -27.20 1.37
C GLN A 181 34.23 -27.09 1.18
N LYS A 182 33.52 -26.53 2.18
CA LYS A 182 32.08 -26.27 2.10
C LYS A 182 31.76 -25.17 1.08
N LEU A 183 32.61 -24.15 0.98
CA LEU A 183 32.51 -23.10 -0.03
C LEU A 183 32.54 -23.69 -1.45
N ARG A 184 33.54 -24.53 -1.78
CA ARG A 184 33.63 -25.17 -3.11
C ARG A 184 32.40 -26.01 -3.45
N LYS A 185 31.95 -26.86 -2.51
CA LYS A 185 30.74 -27.68 -2.70
C LYS A 185 29.47 -26.83 -2.82
N GLY A 186 29.39 -25.74 -2.06
CA GLY A 186 28.27 -24.81 -2.10
C GLY A 186 28.19 -24.02 -3.41
N LEU A 187 29.33 -23.52 -3.90
CA LEU A 187 29.42 -22.86 -5.20
C LEU A 187 29.03 -23.79 -6.35
N LEU A 188 29.43 -25.07 -6.31
CA LEU A 188 29.00 -26.06 -7.30
C LEU A 188 27.47 -26.26 -7.28
N LYS A 189 26.86 -26.35 -6.08
CA LYS A 189 25.40 -26.44 -5.94
C LYS A 189 24.71 -25.19 -6.49
N ALA A 190 25.20 -24.00 -6.17
CA ALA A 190 24.66 -22.75 -6.70
C ALA A 190 24.73 -22.72 -8.22
N LEU A 191 25.85 -23.15 -8.81
CA LEU A 191 26.01 -23.26 -10.26
C LEU A 191 25.01 -24.24 -10.86
N CYS A 192 24.80 -25.42 -10.27
CA CYS A 192 23.81 -26.38 -10.76
C CYS A 192 22.38 -25.82 -10.71
N VAL A 193 22.01 -25.12 -9.63
CA VAL A 193 20.69 -24.49 -9.49
C VAL A 193 20.52 -23.37 -10.52
N LEU A 194 21.55 -22.54 -10.72
CA LEU A 194 21.54 -21.49 -11.74
C LEU A 194 21.39 -22.08 -13.15
N LEU A 195 22.16 -23.12 -13.48
CA LEU A 195 22.06 -23.81 -14.76
C LEU A 195 20.67 -24.41 -14.97
N PHE A 196 20.10 -25.07 -13.96
CA PHE A 196 18.74 -25.57 -14.01
C PHE A 196 17.72 -24.45 -14.24
N TRP A 197 17.83 -23.36 -13.47
CA TRP A 197 16.93 -22.21 -13.56
C TRP A 197 16.96 -21.56 -14.94
N VAL A 198 18.16 -21.28 -15.46
CA VAL A 198 18.35 -20.70 -16.79
C VAL A 198 17.84 -21.65 -17.87
N THR A 199 18.12 -22.95 -17.75
CA THR A 199 17.60 -23.95 -18.71
C THR A 199 16.07 -23.98 -18.69
N LEU A 200 15.44 -24.04 -17.52
CA LEU A 200 14.00 -23.99 -17.37
C LEU A 200 13.42 -22.71 -17.97
N SER A 201 14.03 -21.56 -17.66
CA SER A 201 13.60 -20.27 -18.16
C SER A 201 13.69 -20.16 -19.68
N LEU A 202 14.77 -20.65 -20.30
CA LEU A 202 14.91 -20.71 -21.76
C LEU A 202 13.90 -21.66 -22.42
N LEU A 203 13.60 -22.79 -21.79
CA LEU A 203 12.57 -23.71 -22.26
C LEU A 203 11.18 -23.05 -22.24
N LEU A 204 10.83 -22.41 -21.12
CA LEU A 204 9.57 -21.66 -20.97
C LEU A 204 9.49 -20.50 -21.99
N LEU A 205 10.59 -19.77 -22.18
CA LEU A 205 10.67 -18.69 -23.18
C LEU A 205 10.34 -19.23 -24.57
N LYS A 206 10.99 -20.33 -24.97
CA LYS A 206 10.76 -20.96 -26.27
C LYS A 206 9.32 -21.46 -26.42
N MET A 207 8.77 -22.10 -25.40
CA MET A 207 7.36 -22.55 -25.40
C MET A 207 6.38 -21.39 -25.55
N GLY A 208 6.64 -20.27 -24.87
CA GLY A 208 5.82 -19.06 -24.99
C GLY A 208 5.80 -18.46 -26.39
N HIS A 209 6.91 -18.58 -27.13
CA HIS A 209 7.02 -18.13 -28.53
C HIS A 209 6.42 -19.11 -29.56
N SER A 210 6.15 -20.36 -29.19
CA SER A 210 5.86 -21.45 -30.14
C SER A 210 4.41 -21.51 -30.64
N VAL A 211 3.55 -20.57 -30.26
CA VAL A 211 2.13 -20.65 -30.63
C VAL A 211 1.86 -19.69 -31.78
N GLY A 212 1.60 -20.25 -32.98
CA GLY A 212 1.20 -19.51 -34.18
C GLY A 212 -0.19 -18.89 -33.99
N ARG A 213 -0.24 -17.80 -33.20
CA ARG A 213 -1.45 -17.07 -32.85
C ARG A 213 -1.63 -15.88 -33.78
N GLU A 214 -2.88 -15.48 -33.94
CA GLU A 214 -3.22 -14.25 -34.63
C GLU A 214 -2.63 -13.06 -33.87
N SER A 215 -2.06 -12.13 -34.60
CA SER A 215 -1.44 -10.93 -34.06
C SER A 215 -2.30 -9.70 -34.32
N VAL A 216 -2.07 -8.67 -33.52
CA VAL A 216 -2.66 -7.35 -33.70
C VAL A 216 -1.57 -6.29 -33.68
N THR A 217 -1.68 -5.32 -34.58
CA THR A 217 -0.88 -4.09 -34.53
C THR A 217 -1.52 -3.10 -33.56
N VAL A 218 -0.81 -2.80 -32.48
CA VAL A 218 -1.23 -1.89 -31.40
C VAL A 218 -0.39 -0.63 -31.41
N ALA A 219 -0.94 0.47 -30.90
CA ALA A 219 -0.20 1.70 -30.71
C ALA A 219 -0.50 2.38 -29.36
N THR A 220 0.51 3.07 -28.82
CA THR A 220 0.38 3.92 -27.63
C THR A 220 0.68 5.36 -28.03
N VAL A 221 -0.18 6.31 -27.68
CA VAL A 221 0.04 7.73 -27.95
C VAL A 221 0.37 8.45 -26.64
N THR A 222 1.58 9.00 -26.56
CA THR A 222 2.07 9.75 -25.41
C THR A 222 2.21 11.23 -25.79
N PRO A 223 1.41 12.13 -25.20
CA PRO A 223 1.38 13.55 -25.57
C PRO A 223 2.55 14.36 -25.02
N GLY A 224 3.17 13.97 -23.90
CA GLY A 224 4.21 14.77 -23.24
C GLY A 224 3.69 16.06 -22.60
N ASN A 225 2.37 16.19 -22.47
CA ASN A 225 1.70 17.40 -21.97
C ASN A 225 0.31 17.05 -21.43
N LEU A 226 -0.30 18.02 -20.74
CA LEU A 226 -1.67 17.95 -20.27
C LEU A 226 -2.55 18.97 -20.97
N LEU A 227 -3.85 18.73 -20.93
CA LEU A 227 -4.85 19.67 -21.43
C LEU A 227 -4.91 20.93 -20.53
N PRO A 228 -5.08 22.14 -21.08
CA PRO A 228 -5.13 23.37 -20.30
C PRO A 228 -6.15 23.35 -19.16
N TYR A 229 -7.32 22.74 -19.38
CA TYR A 229 -8.37 22.62 -18.36
C TYR A 229 -8.00 21.63 -17.25
N ALA A 230 -7.25 20.56 -17.56
CA ALA A 230 -6.72 19.62 -16.57
C ALA A 230 -5.81 20.34 -15.56
N CYS A 231 -5.11 21.37 -16.04
CA CYS A 231 -4.23 22.20 -15.25
C CYS A 231 -4.93 23.38 -14.54
N GLY A 232 -6.25 23.53 -14.67
CA GLY A 232 -6.96 24.70 -14.16
C GLY A 232 -6.51 26.01 -14.82
N GLY A 233 -6.15 25.97 -16.11
CA GLY A 233 -5.73 27.14 -16.88
C GLY A 233 -4.26 27.58 -16.67
N ARG A 234 -3.49 26.86 -15.86
CA ARG A 234 -2.04 27.09 -15.70
C ARG A 234 -1.26 26.71 -16.97
N LYS A 235 -0.10 27.33 -17.18
CA LYS A 235 0.80 27.02 -18.32
C LYS A 235 1.58 25.72 -18.13
N GLU A 236 1.91 25.41 -16.88
CA GLU A 236 2.61 24.20 -16.49
C GLU A 236 2.17 23.79 -15.08
N ILE A 237 2.30 22.50 -14.77
CA ILE A 237 2.14 21.97 -13.40
C ILE A 237 3.41 21.21 -12.99
N ILE A 238 3.66 21.17 -11.69
CA ILE A 238 4.69 20.30 -11.12
C ILE A 238 4.02 18.95 -10.84
N HIS A 239 4.41 17.93 -11.58
CA HIS A 239 3.96 16.56 -11.40
C HIS A 239 5.13 15.74 -10.87
N VAL A 240 5.10 15.45 -9.56
CA VAL A 240 6.07 14.65 -8.77
C VAL A 240 7.46 14.52 -9.43
N GLY A 241 8.25 15.60 -9.39
CA GLY A 241 9.64 15.60 -9.86
C GLY A 241 9.88 16.10 -11.29
N GLY A 242 8.84 16.44 -12.06
CA GLY A 242 8.96 17.06 -13.39
C GLY A 242 7.97 18.19 -13.63
N ARG A 243 8.27 19.10 -14.58
CA ARG A 243 7.33 20.13 -15.05
C ARG A 243 6.60 19.61 -16.28
N LEU A 244 5.27 19.51 -16.21
CA LEU A 244 4.44 19.15 -17.36
C LEU A 244 3.85 20.41 -17.98
N PRO A 245 4.04 20.64 -19.29
CA PRO A 245 3.37 21.73 -19.99
C PRO A 245 1.88 21.42 -20.15
N CYS A 246 1.07 22.48 -20.10
CA CYS A 246 -0.39 22.41 -20.17
C CYS A 246 -0.90 22.99 -21.50
N ASN A 247 -0.24 22.65 -22.59
CA ASN A 247 -0.54 23.10 -23.95
C ASN A 247 -1.09 21.97 -24.85
N GLY A 248 -1.55 20.87 -24.24
CA GLY A 248 -2.12 19.74 -24.96
C GLY A 248 -3.39 20.09 -25.71
N SER A 249 -3.67 19.35 -26.79
CA SER A 249 -4.92 19.47 -27.54
C SER A 249 -5.41 18.12 -28.02
N VAL A 250 -6.74 17.95 -28.01
CA VAL A 250 -7.40 16.74 -28.52
C VAL A 250 -7.12 16.56 -30.01
N GLN A 251 -7.07 17.67 -30.76
CA GLN A 251 -6.73 17.65 -32.18
C GLN A 251 -5.33 17.06 -32.42
N ARG A 252 -4.33 17.45 -31.63
CA ARG A 252 -2.97 16.88 -31.75
C ARG A 252 -2.95 15.38 -31.46
N MET A 253 -3.67 14.93 -30.44
CA MET A 253 -3.79 13.50 -30.13
C MET A 253 -4.48 12.71 -31.26
N LEU A 254 -5.50 13.30 -31.90
CA LEU A 254 -6.15 12.71 -33.07
C LEU A 254 -5.20 12.65 -34.28
N GLU A 255 -4.39 13.68 -34.53
CA GLU A 255 -3.37 13.67 -35.59
C GLU A 255 -2.32 12.58 -35.38
N LEU A 256 -1.82 12.42 -34.16
CA LEU A 256 -0.88 11.35 -33.80
C LEU A 256 -1.53 9.96 -33.91
N THR A 257 -2.83 9.86 -33.62
CA THR A 257 -3.60 8.62 -33.76
C THR A 257 -3.83 8.28 -35.24
N GLU A 258 -4.14 9.29 -36.05
CA GLU A 258 -4.33 9.17 -37.49
C GLU A 258 -3.05 8.74 -38.19
N SER A 259 -1.89 9.32 -37.83
CA SER A 259 -0.62 8.91 -38.42
C SER A 259 -0.30 7.44 -38.16
N VAL A 260 -0.46 6.92 -36.94
CA VAL A 260 -0.16 5.50 -36.67
C VAL A 260 -1.20 4.54 -37.22
N ALA A 261 -2.46 4.97 -37.30
CA ALA A 261 -3.51 4.17 -37.93
C ALA A 261 -3.27 4.02 -39.44
N ILE A 262 -2.83 5.09 -40.11
CA ILE A 262 -2.60 5.11 -41.57
C ILE A 262 -1.23 4.52 -41.92
N ASP A 263 -0.15 5.00 -41.30
CA ASP A 263 1.22 4.70 -41.71
C ASP A 263 1.65 3.28 -41.29
N SER A 264 1.17 2.83 -40.12
CA SER A 264 1.57 1.55 -39.52
C SER A 264 0.44 0.53 -39.44
N GLY A 265 -0.78 0.91 -39.82
CA GLY A 265 -1.94 0.03 -39.76
C GLY A 265 -2.38 -0.33 -38.34
N ALA A 266 -2.05 0.47 -37.33
CA ALA A 266 -2.44 0.20 -35.95
C ALA A 266 -3.97 0.26 -35.81
N LYS A 267 -4.56 -0.84 -35.31
CA LYS A 267 -6.02 -0.98 -35.18
C LYS A 267 -6.52 -0.86 -33.75
N LEU A 268 -5.62 -0.95 -32.77
CA LEU A 268 -5.93 -0.79 -31.37
C LEU A 268 -4.99 0.25 -30.75
N VAL A 269 -5.56 1.40 -30.36
CA VAL A 269 -4.81 2.56 -29.89
C VAL A 269 -5.16 2.87 -28.44
N VAL A 270 -4.15 3.13 -27.62
CA VAL A 270 -4.30 3.46 -26.20
C VAL A 270 -3.80 4.87 -25.94
N TRP A 271 -4.64 5.68 -25.31
CA TRP A 271 -4.30 7.00 -24.77
C TRP A 271 -4.10 6.94 -23.25
N PRO A 272 -3.39 7.91 -22.67
CA PRO A 272 -2.97 7.86 -21.27
C PRO A 272 -4.10 7.99 -20.26
N GLU A 273 -3.80 7.65 -19.01
CA GLU A 273 -4.69 7.83 -17.86
C GLU A 273 -4.95 9.33 -17.61
N ALA A 274 -6.19 9.66 -17.23
CA ALA A 274 -6.60 10.99 -16.77
C ALA A 274 -6.28 12.17 -17.70
N TRP A 275 -5.80 11.92 -18.92
CA TRP A 275 -5.43 12.97 -19.86
C TRP A 275 -6.66 13.75 -20.30
N LEU A 276 -7.73 13.03 -20.65
CA LEU A 276 -9.04 13.62 -20.92
C LEU A 276 -9.74 13.89 -19.58
N SER A 277 -10.02 15.15 -19.25
CA SER A 277 -10.49 15.55 -17.91
C SER A 277 -11.46 16.74 -17.97
N GLY A 278 -11.96 17.20 -16.81
CA GLY A 278 -12.82 18.38 -16.74
C GLY A 278 -14.30 18.13 -17.05
N PHE A 279 -14.76 16.88 -16.98
CA PHE A 279 -16.17 16.53 -17.15
C PHE A 279 -16.92 16.60 -15.82
N ALA A 280 -18.05 17.31 -15.82
CA ALA A 280 -18.91 17.45 -14.63
C ALA A 280 -19.67 16.16 -14.32
N ASP A 281 -20.02 15.39 -15.36
CA ASP A 281 -20.79 14.15 -15.24
C ASP A 281 -20.53 13.22 -16.46
N GLN A 282 -21.04 11.99 -16.39
CA GLN A 282 -20.88 11.04 -17.49
C GLN A 282 -21.65 11.44 -18.76
N ALA A 283 -22.72 12.23 -18.67
CA ALA A 283 -23.48 12.66 -19.85
C ALA A 283 -22.68 13.65 -20.70
N SER A 284 -21.98 14.60 -20.06
CA SER A 284 -21.06 15.54 -20.70
C SER A 284 -19.89 14.80 -21.37
N LEU A 285 -19.36 13.76 -20.72
CA LEU A 285 -18.36 12.88 -21.31
C LEU A 285 -18.91 12.17 -22.56
N GLN A 286 -20.06 11.49 -22.46
CA GLN A 286 -20.66 10.78 -23.59
C GLN A 286 -20.90 11.71 -24.79
N LEU A 287 -21.38 12.92 -24.53
CA LEU A 287 -21.56 13.94 -25.57
C LEU A 287 -20.24 14.31 -26.26
N PHE A 288 -19.17 14.49 -25.49
CA PHE A 288 -17.84 14.78 -26.01
C PHE A 288 -17.29 13.62 -26.84
N LEU A 289 -17.35 12.38 -26.33
CA LEU A 289 -16.87 11.20 -27.06
C LEU A 289 -17.59 11.05 -28.40
N HIS A 290 -18.92 11.24 -28.41
CA HIS A 290 -19.74 11.13 -29.63
C HIS A 290 -19.44 12.23 -30.66
N LYS A 291 -19.16 13.47 -30.21
CA LYS A 291 -18.93 14.61 -31.10
C LYS A 291 -17.48 14.71 -31.59
N GLU A 292 -16.51 14.51 -30.71
CA GLU A 292 -15.10 14.82 -30.97
C GLU A 292 -14.29 13.59 -31.38
N LEU A 293 -14.48 12.44 -30.70
CA LEU A 293 -13.64 11.26 -30.92
C LEU A 293 -14.27 10.28 -31.93
N ALA A 294 -15.55 9.96 -31.75
CA ALA A 294 -16.25 8.93 -32.54
C ALA A 294 -16.19 9.15 -34.07
N PRO A 295 -16.26 10.38 -34.63
CA PRO A 295 -16.13 10.59 -36.07
C PRO A 295 -14.75 10.18 -36.62
N SER A 296 -13.67 10.47 -35.88
CA SER A 296 -12.31 10.11 -36.26
C SER A 296 -12.06 8.62 -36.08
N VAL A 297 -12.54 8.03 -34.98
CA VAL A 297 -12.46 6.58 -34.74
C VAL A 297 -13.15 5.79 -35.87
N ARG A 298 -14.38 6.19 -36.26
CA ARG A 298 -15.10 5.59 -37.41
C ARG A 298 -14.36 5.74 -38.72
N ARG A 299 -13.83 6.94 -39.00
CA ARG A 299 -13.11 7.24 -40.24
C ARG A 299 -11.87 6.35 -40.39
N LEU A 300 -11.14 6.14 -39.30
CA LEU A 300 -9.89 5.38 -39.28
C LEU A 300 -10.13 3.86 -39.15
N GLY A 301 -11.32 3.46 -38.70
CA GLY A 301 -11.67 2.07 -38.45
C GLY A 301 -10.71 1.45 -37.42
N ILE A 302 -10.59 2.10 -36.25
CA ILE A 302 -9.75 1.70 -35.13
C ILE A 302 -10.60 1.49 -33.88
N ILE A 303 -10.03 0.81 -32.88
CA ILE A 303 -10.52 0.80 -31.51
C ILE A 303 -9.63 1.71 -30.68
N LEU A 304 -10.24 2.62 -29.91
CA LEU A 304 -9.54 3.62 -29.11
C LEU A 304 -9.91 3.47 -27.63
N THR A 305 -8.92 3.24 -26.76
CA THR A 305 -9.10 3.28 -25.30
C THR A 305 -8.48 4.54 -24.73
N VAL A 306 -9.25 5.30 -23.94
CA VAL A 306 -8.85 6.61 -23.41
C VAL A 306 -9.06 6.65 -21.91
N GLY A 307 -8.04 7.12 -21.15
CA GLY A 307 -8.19 7.43 -19.74
C GLY A 307 -8.86 8.78 -19.51
N VAL A 308 -9.84 8.80 -18.61
CA VAL A 308 -10.72 9.94 -18.36
C VAL A 308 -10.93 10.18 -16.86
N THR A 309 -10.96 11.44 -16.44
CA THR A 309 -11.47 11.82 -15.11
C THR A 309 -12.83 12.53 -15.19
N VAL A 310 -13.76 12.13 -14.32
CA VAL A 310 -15.12 12.69 -14.22
C VAL A 310 -15.40 13.07 -12.76
N TYR A 311 -16.01 14.24 -12.54
CA TYR A 311 -16.39 14.71 -11.21
C TYR A 311 -17.44 13.78 -10.54
N PRO A 312 -17.45 13.61 -9.20
CA PRO A 312 -16.56 14.23 -8.20
C PRO A 312 -15.17 13.58 -8.08
N SER A 313 -15.01 12.29 -8.39
CA SER A 313 -13.72 11.57 -8.27
C SER A 313 -13.78 10.22 -8.99
N GLN A 314 -14.10 10.19 -10.28
CA GLN A 314 -14.06 8.96 -11.08
C GLN A 314 -12.79 8.98 -11.94
N ASN A 315 -11.95 7.95 -11.79
CA ASN A 315 -10.87 7.64 -12.71
C ASN A 315 -11.28 6.42 -13.54
N ILE A 316 -11.61 6.65 -14.81
CA ILE A 316 -12.18 5.64 -15.69
C ILE A 316 -11.38 5.54 -16.99
N ALA A 317 -11.50 4.42 -17.67
CA ALA A 317 -11.02 4.24 -19.03
C ALA A 317 -12.21 3.85 -19.91
N VAL A 318 -12.40 4.57 -21.00
CA VAL A 318 -13.49 4.36 -21.94
C VAL A 318 -12.91 3.82 -23.24
N THR A 319 -13.50 2.73 -23.75
CA THR A 319 -13.14 2.16 -25.03
C THR A 319 -14.24 2.42 -26.06
N ILE A 320 -13.84 2.98 -27.20
CA ILE A 320 -14.67 3.24 -28.36
C ILE A 320 -14.30 2.24 -29.47
N ASP A 321 -15.28 1.55 -30.03
CA ASP A 321 -15.10 0.62 -31.15
C ASP A 321 -14.99 1.32 -32.51
N GLU A 322 -14.75 0.55 -33.57
CA GLU A 322 -14.63 1.08 -34.93
C GLU A 322 -15.93 1.67 -35.49
N GLN A 323 -17.09 1.43 -34.87
CA GLN A 323 -18.37 2.07 -35.18
C GLN A 323 -18.56 3.38 -34.40
N GLY A 324 -17.60 3.76 -33.55
CA GLY A 324 -17.66 4.94 -32.73
C GLY A 324 -18.63 4.82 -31.55
N GLN A 325 -18.95 3.59 -31.13
CA GLN A 325 -19.77 3.28 -29.96
C GLN A 325 -18.88 2.99 -28.75
N VAL A 326 -19.35 3.35 -27.56
CA VAL A 326 -18.67 3.00 -26.32
C VAL A 326 -18.99 1.54 -25.98
N VAL A 327 -17.97 0.67 -26.00
CA VAL A 327 -18.11 -0.78 -25.78
C VAL A 327 -17.61 -1.23 -24.41
N SER A 328 -16.79 -0.43 -23.74
CA SER A 328 -16.32 -0.72 -22.39
C SER A 328 -16.08 0.56 -21.59
N VAL A 329 -16.42 0.51 -20.30
CA VAL A 329 -16.10 1.54 -19.31
C VAL A 329 -15.51 0.84 -18.11
N TYR A 330 -14.20 0.94 -17.95
CA TYR A 330 -13.48 0.42 -16.80
C TYR A 330 -13.31 1.54 -15.77
N GLY A 331 -13.51 1.24 -14.49
CA GLY A 331 -13.23 2.16 -13.38
C GLY A 331 -12.05 1.64 -12.57
N LYS A 332 -11.13 2.54 -12.19
CA LYS A 332 -9.91 2.16 -11.45
C LYS A 332 -10.26 1.45 -10.14
N GLN A 333 -9.70 0.25 -9.95
CA GLN A 333 -10.06 -0.63 -8.83
C GLN A 333 -9.19 -0.37 -7.59
N CYS A 334 -7.93 -0.06 -7.82
CA CYS A 334 -6.89 0.16 -6.83
C CYS A 334 -6.36 1.60 -6.97
N PRO A 335 -7.05 2.60 -6.42
CA PRO A 335 -6.54 3.97 -6.41
C PRO A 335 -5.25 4.05 -5.56
N PHE A 336 -4.29 4.85 -6.01
CA PHE A 336 -3.02 5.06 -5.31
C PHE A 336 -3.20 5.99 -4.10
N TRP A 337 -3.78 5.44 -3.03
CA TRP A 337 -4.18 6.17 -1.82
C TRP A 337 -3.03 6.89 -1.12
N VAL A 338 -1.79 6.38 -1.25
CA VAL A 338 -0.59 7.01 -0.67
C VAL A 338 -0.32 8.38 -1.27
N ALA A 339 -0.67 8.61 -2.54
CA ALA A 339 -0.62 9.92 -3.19
C ALA A 339 -1.93 10.70 -3.08
N GLY A 340 -2.87 10.25 -2.24
CA GLY A 340 -4.17 10.90 -2.06
C GLY A 340 -5.19 10.63 -3.18
N GLU A 341 -4.91 9.70 -4.10
CA GLU A 341 -5.86 9.35 -5.16
C GLU A 341 -7.14 8.71 -4.59
N ARG A 342 -8.28 9.11 -5.14
CA ARG A 342 -9.59 8.51 -4.87
C ARG A 342 -10.27 8.15 -6.19
N SER A 343 -10.95 7.01 -6.22
CA SER A 343 -11.83 6.64 -7.33
C SER A 343 -13.12 6.02 -6.79
N THR A 344 -14.27 6.60 -7.14
CA THR A 344 -15.59 6.05 -6.81
C THR A 344 -16.11 5.07 -7.86
N ALA A 345 -15.48 5.03 -9.03
CA ALA A 345 -15.89 4.18 -10.14
C ALA A 345 -15.34 2.75 -9.98
N LYS A 346 -16.17 1.82 -9.50
CA LYS A 346 -15.84 0.39 -9.42
C LYS A 346 -16.81 -0.43 -10.27
N TYR A 347 -16.48 -0.62 -11.55
CA TYR A 347 -17.30 -1.36 -12.51
C TYR A 347 -16.86 -2.82 -12.74
N GLY A 348 -15.99 -3.34 -11.88
CA GLY A 348 -15.35 -4.64 -12.09
C GLY A 348 -14.35 -4.61 -13.24
N TYR A 349 -14.24 -5.73 -13.96
CA TYR A 349 -13.28 -5.93 -15.04
C TYR A 349 -14.00 -6.25 -16.37
N PRO A 350 -14.73 -5.28 -16.96
CA PRO A 350 -15.41 -5.49 -18.23
C PRO A 350 -14.41 -5.86 -19.32
N LEU A 351 -14.77 -6.88 -20.09
CA LEU A 351 -14.07 -7.27 -21.32
C LEU A 351 -14.89 -6.86 -22.52
N PHE A 352 -14.22 -6.51 -23.61
CA PHE A 352 -14.86 -6.26 -24.90
C PHE A 352 -14.23 -7.12 -26.00
N ASP A 353 -15.03 -7.43 -27.01
CA ASP A 353 -14.61 -8.29 -28.13
C ASP A 353 -13.72 -7.50 -29.11
N LEU A 354 -12.64 -8.14 -29.56
CA LEU A 354 -11.79 -7.65 -30.64
C LEU A 354 -12.28 -8.26 -31.97
N PRO A 355 -12.77 -7.48 -32.93
CA PRO A 355 -13.27 -8.00 -34.19
C PRO A 355 -12.12 -8.47 -35.09
N PHE A 356 -12.40 -9.44 -35.97
CA PHE A 356 -11.40 -9.99 -36.91
C PHE A 356 -10.74 -8.93 -37.83
N LEU A 357 -11.44 -7.82 -38.09
CA LEU A 357 -10.96 -6.69 -38.91
C LEU A 357 -9.73 -5.99 -38.32
N VAL A 358 -9.41 -6.24 -37.04
CA VAL A 358 -8.22 -5.74 -36.35
C VAL A 358 -6.93 -6.40 -36.89
N ASN A 359 -7.02 -7.55 -37.58
CA ASN A 359 -5.89 -8.26 -38.17
C ASN A 359 -5.76 -7.95 -39.68
N SER A 360 -5.20 -6.79 -40.02
CA SER A 360 -5.13 -6.28 -41.41
C SER A 360 -4.13 -7.00 -42.32
N VAL A 361 -3.63 -8.19 -41.97
CA VAL A 361 -2.54 -8.85 -42.70
C VAL A 361 -3.03 -9.88 -43.73
N ARG A 362 -4.21 -10.52 -43.57
CA ARG A 362 -4.75 -11.49 -44.55
C ARG A 362 -6.29 -11.57 -44.59
N PRO A 363 -6.99 -10.64 -45.27
CA PRO A 363 -8.46 -10.67 -45.39
C PRO A 363 -9.00 -11.92 -46.12
N GLU A 364 -8.17 -12.62 -46.87
CA GLU A 364 -8.52 -13.82 -47.65
C GLU A 364 -8.77 -15.07 -46.79
N LEU A 365 -8.38 -15.05 -45.50
CA LEU A 365 -8.55 -16.16 -44.55
C LEU A 365 -9.78 -16.02 -43.65
N ALA A 366 -10.61 -14.99 -43.84
CA ALA A 366 -11.80 -14.69 -43.03
C ALA A 366 -13.00 -15.66 -43.25
N VAL A 367 -12.73 -16.93 -43.56
CA VAL A 367 -13.75 -17.97 -43.74
C VAL A 367 -13.50 -19.10 -42.74
N ALA A 368 -13.83 -18.86 -41.47
CA ALA A 368 -14.18 -19.91 -40.49
C ALA A 368 -14.72 -19.31 -39.16
N ASN A 369 -16.05 -19.17 -39.06
CA ASN A 369 -16.90 -19.31 -37.86
C ASN A 369 -16.61 -18.54 -36.55
N SER A 370 -15.71 -17.57 -36.48
CA SER A 370 -15.62 -16.62 -35.36
C SER A 370 -15.52 -15.18 -35.86
N SER A 371 -16.46 -14.32 -35.48
CA SER A 371 -16.38 -12.87 -35.72
C SER A 371 -15.41 -12.16 -34.77
N VAL A 372 -14.90 -12.86 -33.76
CA VAL A 372 -14.10 -12.31 -32.65
C VAL A 372 -12.72 -12.97 -32.61
N LEU A 373 -11.67 -12.13 -32.66
CA LEU A 373 -10.25 -12.47 -32.63
C LEU A 373 -9.76 -12.77 -31.20
N GLY A 374 -10.40 -12.14 -30.21
CA GLY A 374 -10.08 -12.26 -28.80
C GLY A 374 -10.87 -11.25 -27.97
N LYS A 375 -10.55 -11.13 -26.68
CA LYS A 375 -11.14 -10.12 -25.79
C LYS A 375 -10.08 -9.20 -25.23
N ALA A 376 -10.35 -7.92 -25.11
CA ALA A 376 -9.45 -6.99 -24.44
C ALA A 376 -10.02 -6.60 -23.08
N GLY A 377 -9.14 -6.48 -22.09
CA GLY A 377 -9.43 -5.90 -20.79
C GLY A 377 -8.60 -4.64 -20.56
N THR A 378 -9.04 -3.82 -19.63
CA THR A 378 -8.37 -2.55 -19.30
C THR A 378 -8.00 -2.54 -17.82
N LEU A 379 -6.78 -2.08 -17.51
CA LEU A 379 -6.31 -1.83 -16.15
C LEU A 379 -5.63 -0.47 -16.13
N ILE A 380 -5.97 0.39 -15.18
CA ILE A 380 -5.45 1.76 -15.17
C ILE A 380 -4.25 1.84 -14.24
N CYS A 381 -3.10 2.21 -14.81
CA CYS A 381 -1.90 2.57 -14.05
C CYS A 381 -1.62 1.57 -12.91
N TYR A 382 -1.65 2.07 -11.67
CA TYR A 382 -1.41 1.36 -10.41
C TYR A 382 -2.24 0.09 -10.20
N ASP A 383 -3.34 -0.12 -10.94
CA ASP A 383 -4.03 -1.41 -10.94
C ASP A 383 -3.07 -2.55 -11.33
N MET A 384 -2.09 -2.29 -12.20
CA MET A 384 -1.09 -3.27 -12.64
C MET A 384 -0.13 -3.72 -11.53
N ASP A 385 0.02 -2.94 -10.46
CA ASP A 385 0.87 -3.29 -9.32
C ASP A 385 0.33 -4.42 -8.47
N PHE A 386 -0.94 -4.79 -8.66
CA PHE A 386 -1.60 -5.86 -7.92
C PHE A 386 -1.67 -7.12 -8.81
N PRO A 387 -0.95 -8.22 -8.48
CA PRO A 387 -1.01 -9.43 -9.28
C PRO A 387 -2.43 -9.98 -9.50
N SER A 388 -3.34 -9.75 -8.55
CA SER A 388 -4.74 -10.19 -8.59
C SER A 388 -5.56 -9.52 -9.69
N THR A 389 -5.34 -8.24 -10.00
CA THR A 389 -6.15 -7.49 -10.98
C THR A 389 -5.90 -8.01 -12.40
N ALA A 390 -4.62 -8.13 -12.78
CA ALA A 390 -4.19 -8.69 -14.07
C ALA A 390 -4.62 -10.14 -14.23
N ARG A 391 -4.56 -10.91 -13.14
CA ARG A 391 -5.03 -12.30 -13.13
C ARG A 391 -6.55 -12.40 -13.27
N GLU A 392 -7.31 -11.50 -12.67
CA GLU A 392 -8.77 -11.48 -12.82
C GLU A 392 -9.17 -11.15 -14.27
N VAL A 393 -8.54 -10.14 -14.87
CA VAL A 393 -8.75 -9.82 -16.30
C VAL A 393 -8.43 -11.02 -17.20
N ALA A 394 -7.31 -11.71 -16.94
CA ALA A 394 -6.94 -12.92 -17.67
C ALA A 394 -7.89 -14.11 -17.39
N SER A 395 -8.41 -14.25 -16.16
CA SER A 395 -9.34 -15.31 -15.75
C SER A 395 -10.70 -15.18 -16.44
N LEU A 396 -11.12 -13.95 -16.73
CA LEU A 396 -12.33 -13.63 -17.50
C LEU A 396 -12.17 -13.88 -19.02
N GLY A 397 -10.94 -14.15 -19.48
CA GLY A 397 -10.66 -14.52 -20.86
C GLY A 397 -10.07 -13.40 -21.72
N ALA A 398 -9.54 -12.34 -21.11
CA ALA A 398 -8.79 -11.33 -21.85
C ALA A 398 -7.58 -11.97 -22.56
N SER A 399 -7.41 -11.61 -23.83
CA SER A 399 -6.28 -11.96 -24.68
C SER A 399 -5.23 -10.86 -24.79
N ILE A 400 -5.52 -9.66 -24.25
CA ILE A 400 -4.63 -8.49 -24.19
C ILE A 400 -5.12 -7.54 -23.07
N ILE A 401 -4.18 -6.85 -22.42
CA ILE A 401 -4.47 -5.78 -21.44
C ILE A 401 -4.08 -4.43 -22.03
N LEU A 402 -5.02 -3.49 -22.01
CA LEU A 402 -4.80 -2.08 -22.34
C LEU A 402 -4.58 -1.30 -21.05
N ASN A 403 -3.50 -0.56 -20.98
CA ASN A 403 -3.06 0.09 -19.76
C ASN A 403 -2.82 1.59 -19.96
N PRO A 404 -3.90 2.41 -19.93
CA PRO A 404 -3.76 3.85 -19.72
C PRO A 404 -3.03 4.09 -18.40
N SER A 405 -1.94 4.86 -18.45
CA SER A 405 -1.09 5.17 -17.30
C SER A 405 -0.76 6.66 -17.28
N ASN A 406 -0.48 7.17 -16.10
CA ASN A 406 0.07 8.50 -15.90
C ASN A 406 1.03 8.47 -14.72
N ASP A 407 2.24 7.99 -14.99
CA ASP A 407 3.34 7.89 -14.04
C ASP A 407 4.02 9.25 -13.89
N TRP A 408 5.18 9.26 -13.26
CA TRP A 408 6.09 10.40 -13.23
C TRP A 408 7.52 9.91 -13.44
N SER A 409 8.42 10.84 -13.80
CA SER A 409 9.82 10.56 -14.17
C SER A 409 10.61 9.70 -13.19
N ALA A 410 10.21 9.69 -11.92
CA ALA A 410 10.87 8.96 -10.85
C ALA A 410 10.23 7.58 -10.55
N MET A 411 9.00 7.30 -11.01
CA MET A 411 8.28 6.03 -10.80
C MET A 411 8.65 4.95 -11.82
N ARG A 412 9.92 4.54 -11.81
CA ARG A 412 10.52 3.66 -12.83
C ARG A 412 10.10 2.19 -12.72
N ASN A 413 9.78 1.76 -11.51
CA ASN A 413 9.51 0.35 -11.20
C ASN A 413 8.22 -0.16 -11.86
N HIS A 414 7.31 0.76 -12.19
CA HIS A 414 6.01 0.44 -12.79
C HIS A 414 6.14 -0.15 -14.21
N PHE A 415 7.21 0.19 -14.94
CA PHE A 415 7.56 -0.47 -16.21
C PHE A 415 7.85 -1.96 -15.99
N GLY A 416 8.71 -2.29 -15.01
CA GLY A 416 9.06 -3.66 -14.68
C GLY A 416 7.85 -4.50 -14.22
N VAL A 417 6.95 -3.88 -13.45
CA VAL A 417 5.68 -4.50 -13.03
C VAL A 417 4.86 -4.95 -14.24
N SER A 418 4.73 -4.11 -15.26
CA SER A 418 4.00 -4.44 -16.50
C SER A 418 4.57 -5.67 -17.21
N VAL A 419 5.90 -5.83 -17.23
CA VAL A 419 6.57 -7.01 -17.79
C VAL A 419 6.22 -8.28 -17.00
N PHE A 420 6.26 -8.22 -15.66
CA PHE A 420 5.89 -9.37 -14.84
C PHE A 420 4.40 -9.73 -14.98
N ARG A 421 3.50 -8.73 -15.02
CA ARG A 421 2.06 -8.96 -15.26
C ARG A 421 1.82 -9.68 -16.58
N ALA A 422 2.56 -9.32 -17.64
CA ALA A 422 2.47 -9.98 -18.94
C ALA A 422 2.89 -11.46 -18.86
N ILE A 423 4.05 -11.76 -18.25
CA ILE A 423 4.57 -13.13 -18.10
C ILE A 423 3.66 -13.99 -17.24
N GLU A 424 3.19 -13.46 -16.10
CA GLU A 424 2.39 -14.21 -15.15
C GLU A 424 1.03 -14.60 -15.71
N ASN A 425 0.47 -13.81 -16.63
CA ASN A 425 -0.82 -14.09 -17.25
C ASN A 425 -0.71 -14.65 -18.66
N GLY A 426 0.49 -14.60 -19.25
CA GLY A 426 0.75 -15.07 -20.60
C GLY A 426 0.15 -14.16 -21.69
N ILE A 427 -0.33 -12.97 -21.36
CA ILE A 427 -1.05 -12.07 -22.27
C ILE A 427 -0.31 -10.74 -22.48
N PRO A 428 -0.38 -10.12 -23.67
CA PRO A 428 0.28 -8.85 -23.93
C PRO A 428 -0.29 -7.70 -23.08
N VAL A 429 0.56 -6.70 -22.83
CA VAL A 429 0.24 -5.46 -22.12
C VAL A 429 0.63 -4.28 -23.00
N VAL A 430 -0.29 -3.34 -23.20
CA VAL A 430 -0.10 -2.11 -23.98
C VAL A 430 -0.22 -0.92 -23.04
N LYS A 431 0.91 -0.45 -22.51
CA LYS A 431 1.00 0.64 -21.54
C LYS A 431 1.26 1.97 -22.25
N ALA A 432 0.29 2.89 -22.15
CA ALA A 432 0.40 4.24 -22.69
C ALA A 432 0.47 5.26 -21.55
N ASP A 433 1.64 5.88 -21.38
CA ASP A 433 1.88 6.89 -20.36
C ASP A 433 1.65 8.32 -20.87
N GLY A 434 1.35 9.24 -19.94
CA GLY A 434 1.07 10.65 -20.23
C GLY A 434 2.28 11.43 -20.77
N ALA A 435 3.48 11.10 -20.31
CA ALA A 435 4.69 11.82 -20.74
C ALA A 435 6.01 11.04 -20.62
N TRP A 436 6.00 9.89 -19.95
CA TRP A 436 7.16 9.08 -19.61
C TRP A 436 6.99 7.65 -20.14
N ASP A 437 7.18 6.65 -19.27
CA ASP A 437 7.48 5.27 -19.64
C ASP A 437 6.29 4.55 -20.31
N SER A 438 6.31 4.46 -21.64
CA SER A 438 5.34 3.69 -22.43
C SER A 438 5.96 2.43 -23.02
N ALA A 439 5.15 1.37 -23.15
CA ALA A 439 5.62 0.06 -23.56
C ALA A 439 4.54 -0.78 -24.24
N ILE A 440 4.96 -1.55 -25.23
CA ILE A 440 4.22 -2.66 -25.81
C ILE A 440 4.98 -3.93 -25.47
N ILE A 441 4.34 -4.81 -24.68
CA ILE A 441 4.96 -6.00 -24.09
C ILE A 441 4.14 -7.21 -24.53
N ASP A 442 4.77 -8.26 -25.06
CA ASP A 442 4.07 -9.50 -25.38
C ASP A 442 3.86 -10.40 -24.15
N GLY A 443 3.06 -11.46 -24.30
CA GLY A 443 2.73 -12.38 -23.20
C GLY A 443 3.91 -13.19 -22.63
N SER A 444 5.10 -13.12 -23.23
CA SER A 444 6.35 -13.69 -22.69
C SER A 444 7.19 -12.68 -21.92
N GLY A 445 6.71 -11.44 -21.79
CA GLY A 445 7.44 -10.33 -21.19
C GLY A 445 8.51 -9.74 -22.09
N ARG A 446 8.52 -10.06 -23.40
CA ARG A 446 9.42 -9.39 -24.34
C ARG A 446 8.83 -8.03 -24.68
N VAL A 447 9.66 -7.01 -24.52
CA VAL A 447 9.33 -5.63 -24.90
C VAL A 447 9.47 -5.51 -26.42
N VAL A 448 8.34 -5.31 -27.11
CA VAL A 448 8.26 -5.17 -28.57
C VAL A 448 8.67 -3.75 -28.99
N ALA A 449 8.16 -2.75 -28.27
CA ALA A 449 8.52 -1.35 -28.42
C ALA A 449 8.40 -0.65 -27.07
N SER A 450 9.33 0.24 -26.74
CA SER A 450 9.26 1.04 -25.51
C SER A 450 10.08 2.31 -25.63
N PHE A 451 9.81 3.24 -24.73
CA PHE A 451 10.78 4.25 -24.35
C PHE A 451 10.62 4.53 -22.86
N GLN A 452 11.70 5.03 -22.26
CA GLN A 452 11.69 5.58 -20.91
C GLN A 452 12.32 6.95 -20.97
N SER A 453 11.83 7.89 -20.17
CA SER A 453 12.37 9.26 -20.17
C SER A 453 12.30 9.88 -18.79
N ILE A 454 13.17 10.85 -18.52
CA ILE A 454 13.05 11.72 -17.35
C ILE A 454 12.24 12.96 -17.70
N GLU A 455 12.45 13.49 -18.89
CA GLU A 455 11.75 14.66 -19.36
C GLU A 455 10.42 14.25 -20.00
N PRO A 456 9.40 15.12 -19.95
CA PRO A 456 8.16 14.85 -20.64
C PRO A 456 8.40 14.86 -22.15
N VAL A 457 7.98 13.79 -22.84
CA VAL A 457 8.17 13.64 -24.30
C VAL A 457 6.86 13.35 -25.01
N GLU A 458 6.67 13.96 -26.19
CA GLU A 458 5.64 13.52 -27.15
C GLU A 458 6.22 12.35 -27.96
N ARG A 459 5.57 11.19 -27.91
CA ARG A 459 6.02 9.99 -28.61
C ARG A 459 4.86 9.05 -28.92
N VAL A 460 5.00 8.29 -30.00
CA VAL A 460 4.08 7.21 -30.33
C VAL A 460 4.87 5.92 -30.49
N LEU A 461 4.35 4.83 -29.95
CA LEU A 461 4.90 3.50 -30.16
C LEU A 461 3.92 2.69 -31.00
N VAL A 462 4.46 1.86 -31.88
CA VAL A 462 3.69 0.88 -32.64
C VAL A 462 4.40 -0.46 -32.54
N GLY A 463 3.63 -1.52 -32.37
CA GLY A 463 4.17 -2.87 -32.25
C GLY A 463 3.13 -3.92 -32.59
N GLU A 464 3.60 -5.06 -33.06
CA GLU A 464 2.75 -6.22 -33.33
C GLU A 464 2.86 -7.19 -32.16
N VAL A 465 1.72 -7.57 -31.58
CA VAL A 465 1.66 -8.52 -30.46
C VAL A 465 0.75 -9.70 -30.77
N PRO A 466 1.13 -10.93 -30.41
CA PRO A 466 0.26 -12.09 -30.56
C PRO A 466 -0.89 -12.01 -29.56
N LEU A 467 -2.13 -12.11 -30.05
CA LEU A 467 -3.32 -12.21 -29.21
C LEU A 467 -3.45 -13.60 -28.61
N GLY A 468 -3.93 -13.62 -27.38
CA GLY A 468 -4.22 -14.85 -26.66
C GLY A 468 -2.94 -15.36 -26.02
N GLY A 469 -2.99 -15.51 -24.70
CA GLY A 469 -1.95 -16.13 -23.91
C GLY A 469 -2.19 -17.62 -23.75
N TYR A 470 -1.14 -18.39 -23.45
CA TYR A 470 -1.37 -19.66 -22.79
C TYR A 470 -1.72 -19.31 -21.33
N ARG A 471 -2.76 -19.93 -20.76
CA ARG A 471 -2.97 -19.79 -19.31
C ARG A 471 -1.78 -20.38 -18.61
N THR A 472 -1.00 -19.52 -17.97
CA THR A 472 0.20 -19.94 -17.26
C THR A 472 -0.18 -20.70 -16.00
N ILE A 473 0.77 -21.42 -15.43
CA ILE A 473 0.55 -22.10 -14.15
C ILE A 473 0.35 -21.06 -13.04
N ALA A 474 1.04 -19.92 -13.08
CA ALA A 474 0.86 -18.82 -12.14
C ALA A 474 -0.56 -18.21 -12.22
N ALA A 475 -1.12 -18.07 -13.43
CA ALA A 475 -2.49 -17.61 -13.61
C ALA A 475 -3.51 -18.61 -13.05
N ILE A 476 -3.24 -19.91 -13.16
CA ILE A 476 -4.14 -20.99 -12.68
C ILE A 476 -4.05 -21.17 -11.16
N LEU A 477 -2.84 -21.26 -10.61
CA LEU A 477 -2.62 -21.49 -9.18
C LEU A 477 -2.79 -20.23 -8.35
N GLY A 478 -2.79 -19.06 -8.99
CA GLY A 478 -2.85 -17.77 -8.31
C GLY A 478 -1.67 -17.58 -7.36
N ASP A 479 -1.94 -17.10 -6.16
CA ASP A 479 -0.90 -16.79 -5.16
C ASP A 479 -0.52 -17.99 -4.29
N LEU A 480 -0.71 -19.23 -4.77
CA LEU A 480 -0.52 -20.45 -3.96
C LEU A 480 0.84 -20.52 -3.27
N LEU A 481 1.94 -20.19 -3.97
CA LEU A 481 3.27 -20.16 -3.37
C LEU A 481 3.33 -19.17 -2.19
N SER A 482 2.82 -17.95 -2.39
CA SER A 482 2.81 -16.90 -1.38
C SER A 482 1.91 -17.26 -0.20
N MET A 483 0.77 -17.90 -0.44
CA MET A 483 -0.13 -18.42 0.59
C MET A 483 0.54 -19.52 1.42
N ILE A 484 1.29 -20.44 0.78
CA ILE A 484 2.07 -21.45 1.51
C ILE A 484 3.15 -20.79 2.38
N CYS A 485 3.81 -19.75 1.88
CA CYS A 485 4.79 -18.99 2.65
C CYS A 485 4.16 -18.31 3.87
N LEU A 486 2.98 -17.70 3.69
CA LEU A 486 2.22 -17.08 4.76
C LEU A 486 1.76 -18.11 5.80
N ALA A 487 1.23 -19.25 5.37
CA ALA A 487 0.84 -20.34 6.24
C ALA A 487 2.02 -20.87 7.08
N TYR A 488 3.21 -20.98 6.48
CA TYR A 488 4.44 -21.32 7.20
C TYR A 488 4.72 -20.32 8.33
N VAL A 489 4.67 -19.01 8.06
CA VAL A 489 4.89 -17.98 9.09
C VAL A 489 3.87 -18.09 10.23
N VAL A 490 2.58 -18.28 9.90
CA VAL A 490 1.52 -18.46 10.90
C VAL A 490 1.82 -19.68 11.80
N VAL A 491 2.20 -20.82 11.22
CA VAL A 491 2.54 -22.02 11.98
C VAL A 491 3.72 -21.77 12.92
N VAL A 492 4.80 -21.13 12.43
CA VAL A 492 5.98 -20.85 13.25
C VAL A 492 5.65 -19.89 14.40
N VAL A 493 4.83 -18.86 14.17
CA VAL A 493 4.35 -17.96 15.22
C VAL A 493 3.54 -18.72 16.26
N LEU A 494 2.58 -19.57 15.85
CA LEU A 494 1.77 -20.36 16.77
C LEU A 494 2.60 -21.33 17.62
N VAL A 495 3.60 -21.99 17.04
CA VAL A 495 4.53 -22.87 17.77
C VAL A 495 5.36 -22.08 18.78
N SER A 496 5.87 -20.91 18.38
CA SER A 496 6.60 -20.01 19.29
C SER A 496 5.74 -19.60 20.48
N LEU A 497 4.49 -19.19 20.26
CA LEU A 497 3.55 -18.80 21.31
C LEU A 497 3.24 -19.96 22.27
N ARG A 498 3.09 -21.20 21.77
CA ARG A 498 2.92 -22.38 22.62
C ARG A 498 4.15 -22.66 23.49
N GLY A 499 5.34 -22.57 22.91
CA GLY A 499 6.60 -22.75 23.65
C GLY A 499 6.82 -21.69 24.73
N VAL A 500 6.40 -20.45 24.49
CA VAL A 500 6.39 -19.38 25.49
C VAL A 500 5.36 -19.68 26.59
N GLY A 501 4.15 -20.11 26.22
CA GLY A 501 3.10 -20.51 27.18
C GLY A 501 3.54 -21.65 28.10
N GLU A 502 4.18 -22.68 27.55
CA GLU A 502 4.72 -23.81 28.33
C GLU A 502 5.84 -23.36 29.28
N LYS A 503 6.78 -22.53 28.83
CA LYS A 503 7.85 -21.96 29.67
C LYS A 503 7.29 -21.09 30.79
N LEU A 504 6.32 -20.23 30.49
CA LEU A 504 5.65 -19.40 31.50
C LEU A 504 4.89 -20.27 32.50
N ARG A 505 4.27 -21.37 32.06
CA ARG A 505 3.62 -22.34 32.94
C ARG A 505 4.62 -23.06 33.84
N THR A 506 5.76 -23.50 33.31
CA THR A 506 6.82 -24.14 34.12
C THR A 506 7.43 -23.16 35.14
N VAL A 507 7.60 -21.90 34.76
CA VAL A 507 8.04 -20.84 35.68
C VAL A 507 6.99 -20.61 36.75
N ALA A 508 5.71 -20.49 36.41
CA ALA A 508 4.62 -20.33 37.39
C ALA A 508 4.47 -21.54 38.32
N GLU A 509 4.63 -22.77 37.81
CA GLU A 509 4.68 -24.02 38.59
C GLU A 509 5.91 -24.06 39.52
N GLY A 510 7.07 -23.58 39.05
CA GLY A 510 8.29 -23.44 39.85
C GLY A 510 8.19 -22.39 40.95
N TRP A 511 7.53 -21.25 40.68
CA TRP A 511 7.23 -20.21 41.67
C TRP A 511 6.24 -20.69 42.72
N THR A 512 5.20 -21.44 42.34
CA THR A 512 4.24 -22.03 43.28
C THR A 512 4.83 -23.17 44.11
N SER A 513 5.72 -23.98 43.54
CA SER A 513 6.51 -25.00 44.25
C SER A 513 7.46 -24.39 45.28
N ARG A 514 8.22 -23.34 44.90
CA ARG A 514 9.10 -22.62 45.84
C ARG A 514 8.29 -21.98 46.97
N ARG A 515 7.17 -21.31 46.67
CA ARG A 515 6.26 -20.77 47.69
C ARG A 515 5.76 -21.85 48.64
N ARG A 516 5.38 -23.04 48.17
CA ARG A 516 5.00 -24.16 49.04
C ARG A 516 6.15 -24.62 49.93
N GLN A 517 7.38 -24.72 49.41
CA GLN A 517 8.54 -25.07 50.25
C GLN A 517 8.89 -23.97 51.27
N THR A 518 8.71 -22.68 50.96
CA THR A 518 9.02 -21.59 51.92
C THR A 518 7.91 -21.34 52.95
N LEU A 519 6.64 -21.61 52.60
CA LEU A 519 5.50 -21.46 53.53
C LEU A 519 5.30 -22.67 54.46
N TYR A 520 5.76 -23.86 54.09
CA TYR A 520 5.62 -25.07 54.93
C TYR A 520 6.92 -25.52 55.62
N ALA A 521 8.09 -24.95 55.27
CA ALA A 521 9.35 -25.24 55.98
C ALA A 521 9.33 -24.93 57.49
N PRO A 522 8.64 -23.89 58.01
CA PRO A 522 8.61 -23.66 59.46
C PRO A 522 7.51 -24.44 60.19
N ILE A 523 6.59 -25.12 59.49
CA ILE A 523 5.44 -25.78 60.13
C ILE A 523 5.74 -27.23 60.54
N LEU A 524 6.75 -27.87 59.94
CA LEU A 524 7.15 -29.24 60.29
C LEU A 524 8.31 -29.34 61.29
N GLU A 525 9.08 -28.25 61.51
CA GLU A 525 10.15 -28.22 62.52
C GLU A 525 9.72 -27.56 63.85
N GLY A 526 8.59 -26.85 63.89
CA GLY A 526 8.11 -26.14 65.09
C GLY A 526 7.13 -26.91 65.99
N GLN A 527 6.61 -28.06 65.57
CA GLN A 527 5.56 -28.80 66.31
C GLN A 527 6.06 -29.86 67.30
N GLN A 528 7.37 -29.93 67.58
CA GLN A 528 7.91 -30.87 68.59
C GLN A 528 8.40 -30.22 69.89
N GLN A 529 8.22 -28.90 70.12
CA GLN A 529 8.90 -28.26 71.25
C GLN A 529 8.11 -27.25 72.12
N GLN A 530 6.81 -27.01 71.93
CA GLN A 530 6.05 -26.11 72.84
C GLN A 530 4.62 -26.60 73.12
N GLU A 531 4.51 -27.72 73.85
CA GLU A 531 3.38 -27.97 74.76
C GLU A 531 3.92 -28.17 76.18
N ALA A 532 4.15 -27.07 76.89
CA ALA A 532 4.21 -27.04 78.35
C ALA A 532 3.92 -25.61 78.84
N SER A 533 2.84 -25.46 79.62
CA SER A 533 2.41 -24.30 80.43
C SER A 533 1.94 -23.04 79.66
N SER A 534 0.86 -22.30 79.97
CA SER A 534 -0.20 -22.27 81.01
C SER A 534 -1.10 -21.06 80.63
N ILE A 535 -2.41 -21.18 80.41
CA ILE A 535 -3.53 -20.89 81.34
C ILE A 535 -3.52 -19.51 82.07
N LEU A 536 -4.64 -18.77 81.90
CA LEU A 536 -5.15 -17.53 82.59
C LEU A 536 -4.50 -16.19 82.16
N SER A 537 -5.18 -15.06 81.91
CA SER A 537 -6.54 -14.57 82.16
C SER A 537 -6.77 -13.21 81.43
N GLY A 538 -8.01 -12.95 80.98
CA GLY A 538 -8.73 -11.66 81.09
C GLY A 538 -8.29 -10.40 80.31
N GLY A 539 -9.16 -9.94 79.39
CA GLY A 539 -9.75 -8.59 79.49
C GLY A 539 -9.19 -7.39 78.69
N ILE A 540 -9.70 -7.21 77.45
CA ILE A 540 -10.32 -5.99 76.87
C ILE A 540 -9.48 -4.73 76.47
N PHE A 541 -9.74 -4.29 75.22
CA PHE A 541 -9.53 -2.99 74.52
C PHE A 541 -8.14 -2.60 73.95
N SER A 542 -7.99 -2.69 72.61
CA SER A 542 -8.04 -1.55 71.65
C SER A 542 -7.14 -1.74 70.41
N ARG A 543 -7.75 -1.44 69.24
CA ARG A 543 -7.21 -0.78 68.04
C ARG A 543 -6.03 -1.38 67.22
N THR A 544 -6.34 -1.49 65.92
CA THR A 544 -5.51 -1.25 64.72
C THR A 544 -4.48 -2.30 64.27
N LEU A 545 -4.80 -3.01 63.17
CA LEU A 545 -4.19 -2.92 61.83
C LEU A 545 -4.34 -4.26 61.08
N ALA A 546 -5.19 -4.29 60.05
CA ALA A 546 -5.24 -5.37 59.07
C ALA A 546 -4.27 -5.04 57.91
N PRO A 547 -3.55 -6.03 57.34
CA PRO A 547 -2.46 -5.78 56.40
C PRO A 547 -2.96 -5.57 54.97
N MET A 548 -2.24 -4.70 54.25
CA MET A 548 -2.30 -4.50 52.80
C MET A 548 -2.14 -5.82 52.04
N ALA A 549 -3.17 -6.19 51.27
CA ALA A 549 -3.04 -7.09 50.15
C ALA A 549 -2.76 -6.25 48.89
N SER A 550 -1.52 -6.35 48.39
CA SER A 550 -1.13 -5.89 47.06
C SER A 550 -1.96 -6.63 46.00
N ARG A 551 -2.88 -5.92 45.36
CA ARG A 551 -3.61 -6.37 44.18
C ARG A 551 -2.73 -6.14 42.95
N ALA A 552 -2.37 -7.24 42.30
CA ALA A 552 -1.80 -7.24 40.96
C ALA A 552 -2.75 -6.54 39.99
N VAL A 553 -2.21 -5.59 39.22
CA VAL A 553 -2.86 -4.93 38.10
C VAL A 553 -3.10 -5.97 37.01
N VAL A 554 -4.31 -6.50 36.98
CA VAL A 554 -4.87 -7.18 35.81
C VAL A 554 -5.38 -6.08 34.90
N ALA A 555 -4.74 -5.91 33.74
CA ALA A 555 -5.26 -5.09 32.67
C ALA A 555 -6.64 -5.64 32.26
N ARG A 556 -7.71 -4.99 32.73
CA ARG A 556 -9.06 -5.18 32.22
C ARG A 556 -9.12 -4.44 30.89
N PHE A 557 -9.15 -5.20 29.80
CA PHE A 557 -9.72 -4.70 28.55
C PHE A 557 -11.19 -4.36 28.83
N PHE A 558 -11.51 -3.08 28.87
CA PHE A 558 -12.88 -2.62 28.81
C PHE A 558 -13.35 -2.81 27.36
N SER A 559 -14.18 -3.82 27.14
CA SER A 559 -15.10 -3.83 26.02
C SER A 559 -16.24 -2.87 26.35
N THR A 560 -16.12 -1.62 25.93
CA THR A 560 -17.31 -0.78 25.75
C THR A 560 -17.89 -1.14 24.38
N GLU A 561 -19.10 -1.70 24.39
CA GLU A 561 -19.94 -1.80 23.19
C GLU A 561 -20.10 -0.38 22.62
N MET A 562 -19.36 -0.06 21.56
CA MET A 562 -19.69 1.09 20.74
C MET A 562 -20.99 0.77 20.01
N HIS A 563 -22.06 1.48 20.35
CA HIS A 563 -23.22 1.55 19.47
C HIS A 563 -22.77 2.11 18.12
N HIS A 564 -22.69 1.23 17.12
CA HIS A 564 -22.48 1.58 15.73
C HIS A 564 -23.67 2.40 15.22
N GLY A 565 -23.58 3.71 15.35
CA GLY A 565 -24.31 4.68 14.51
C GLY A 565 -23.30 5.39 13.63
N SER A 566 -23.10 4.91 12.39
CA SER A 566 -22.29 5.63 11.40
C SER A 566 -23.06 6.87 10.95
N VAL A 567 -22.77 8.02 11.54
CA VAL A 567 -23.20 9.30 10.97
C VAL A 567 -22.19 9.66 9.89
N THR A 568 -22.59 9.53 8.63
CA THR A 568 -21.80 10.06 7.51
C THR A 568 -21.75 11.59 7.61
N PRO A 569 -20.58 12.23 7.48
CA PRO A 569 -20.52 13.68 7.43
C PRO A 569 -21.39 14.20 6.27
N PRO A 570 -22.14 15.30 6.48
CA PRO A 570 -22.76 16.03 5.38
C PRO A 570 -21.71 16.45 4.34
N ASP A 571 -22.17 16.78 3.12
CA ASP A 571 -21.31 17.23 2.03
C ASP A 571 -20.34 18.34 2.49
N ALA A 572 -19.09 18.27 2.01
CA ALA A 572 -18.07 19.24 2.37
C ALA A 572 -18.50 20.65 1.96
N ILE A 573 -18.42 21.60 2.89
CA ILE A 573 -18.77 22.98 2.63
C ILE A 573 -17.58 23.68 1.97
N GLU A 574 -17.81 24.30 0.81
CA GLU A 574 -16.82 25.16 0.16
C GLU A 574 -16.62 26.43 1.01
N MET A 575 -15.58 26.41 1.86
CA MET A 575 -15.13 27.56 2.65
C MET A 575 -13.61 27.59 2.64
N ASP A 576 -13.04 28.80 2.62
CA ASP A 576 -11.60 29.00 2.67
C ASP A 576 -11.00 28.38 3.95
N GLY A 577 -9.78 27.83 3.84
CA GLY A 577 -9.14 27.10 4.92
C GLY A 577 -8.84 27.98 6.13
N ASP A 578 -8.29 29.18 5.89
CA ASP A 578 -7.94 30.12 6.94
C ASP A 578 -9.21 30.71 7.59
N GLU A 579 -10.26 30.95 6.79
CA GLU A 579 -11.57 31.37 7.29
C GLU A 579 -12.24 30.29 8.16
N TYR A 580 -12.16 29.03 7.77
CA TYR A 580 -12.64 27.90 8.58
C TYR A 580 -11.92 27.83 9.91
N ASP A 581 -10.59 27.86 9.89
CA ASP A 581 -9.77 27.70 11.08
C ASP A 581 -10.05 28.81 12.08
N ALA A 582 -10.10 30.07 11.62
CA ALA A 582 -10.43 31.21 12.47
C ALA A 582 -11.83 31.09 13.12
N ARG A 583 -12.83 30.62 12.37
CA ARG A 583 -14.21 30.45 12.90
C ARG A 583 -14.35 29.25 13.83
N ALA A 584 -13.59 28.18 13.58
CA ALA A 584 -13.61 26.97 14.40
C ALA A 584 -12.85 27.18 15.70
N ASP A 585 -11.71 27.88 15.66
CA ASP A 585 -10.94 28.26 16.86
C ASP A 585 -11.77 29.14 17.78
N ASP A 586 -12.45 30.17 17.26
CA ASP A 586 -13.33 31.04 18.06
C ASP A 586 -14.41 30.24 18.85
N VAL A 587 -14.93 29.16 18.26
CA VAL A 587 -15.91 28.30 18.94
C VAL A 587 -15.26 27.39 19.98
N LEU A 588 -14.13 26.77 19.64
CA LEU A 588 -13.43 25.87 20.57
C LEU A 588 -12.89 26.65 21.77
N ASP A 589 -12.35 27.85 21.56
CA ASP A 589 -11.91 28.75 22.63
C ASP A 589 -13.08 29.20 23.51
N ASN A 590 -14.24 29.52 22.91
CA ASN A 590 -15.44 29.87 23.67
C ASN A 590 -16.01 28.69 24.48
N LEU A 591 -15.95 27.47 23.93
CA LEU A 591 -16.31 26.26 24.67
C LEU A 591 -15.33 26.01 25.81
N PHE A 592 -14.02 26.08 25.55
CA PHE A 592 -12.96 25.90 26.54
C PHE A 592 -13.12 26.88 27.71
N ASP A 593 -13.15 28.19 27.44
CA ASP A 593 -13.26 29.23 28.47
C ASP A 593 -14.53 29.06 29.33
N ALA A 594 -15.67 28.72 28.70
CA ALA A 594 -16.93 28.58 29.40
C ALA A 594 -17.00 27.29 30.24
N VAL A 595 -16.37 26.21 29.77
CA VAL A 595 -16.29 24.92 30.48
C VAL A 595 -15.32 25.01 31.63
N ASP A 596 -14.16 25.62 31.43
CA ASP A 596 -13.14 25.83 32.47
C ASP A 596 -13.74 26.60 33.67
N GLN A 597 -14.45 27.70 33.38
CA GLN A 597 -15.21 28.46 34.39
C GLN A 597 -16.37 27.69 35.05
N ALA A 598 -16.94 26.70 34.35
CA ALA A 598 -17.99 25.86 34.92
C ALA A 598 -17.41 24.74 35.79
N CYS A 599 -16.23 24.22 35.45
CA CYS A 599 -15.50 23.20 36.21
C CYS A 599 -15.29 23.63 37.67
N GLU A 600 -15.06 24.92 37.92
CA GLU A 600 -14.87 25.48 39.26
C GLU A 600 -16.15 25.61 40.11
N LYS A 601 -17.35 25.35 39.54
CA LYS A 601 -18.64 25.54 40.23
C LYS A 601 -19.22 24.23 40.76
N ASP A 602 -19.74 24.28 41.98
CA ASP A 602 -20.43 23.15 42.62
C ASP A 602 -21.61 22.67 41.77
N GLY A 603 -21.57 21.39 41.38
CA GLY A 603 -22.62 20.73 40.60
C GLY A 603 -22.42 20.73 39.08
N SER A 604 -21.23 21.09 38.57
CA SER A 604 -20.91 21.08 37.13
C SER A 604 -20.77 19.68 36.52
N LYS A 605 -20.39 18.67 37.31
CA LYS A 605 -20.10 17.29 36.88
C LYS A 605 -18.91 17.15 35.92
N ILE A 606 -18.09 18.20 35.79
CA ILE A 606 -16.92 18.26 34.92
C ILE A 606 -15.68 18.19 35.80
N SER A 607 -14.76 17.28 35.48
CA SER A 607 -13.52 17.07 36.24
C SER A 607 -12.33 17.82 35.66
N SER A 608 -12.27 17.95 34.33
CA SER A 608 -11.21 18.67 33.62
C SER A 608 -11.65 19.02 32.20
N VAL A 609 -10.97 20.02 31.64
CA VAL A 609 -11.08 20.40 30.23
C VAL A 609 -9.70 20.70 29.68
N ASP A 610 -9.40 20.15 28.50
CA ASP A 610 -8.12 20.33 27.82
C ASP A 610 -8.39 20.69 26.34
N LEU A 611 -7.75 21.75 25.85
CA LEU A 611 -7.73 22.12 24.43
C LEU A 611 -6.33 21.83 23.87
N HIS A 612 -6.23 20.87 22.97
CA HIS A 612 -4.97 20.44 22.38
C HIS A 612 -4.61 21.23 21.12
N ASP A 613 -3.30 21.35 20.86
CA ASP A 613 -2.75 21.86 19.60
C ASP A 613 -3.32 21.06 18.42
N GLY A 614 -4.01 21.75 17.49
CA GLY A 614 -4.72 21.14 16.37
C GLY A 614 -6.25 21.18 16.46
N GLY A 615 -6.81 21.84 17.48
CA GLY A 615 -8.25 22.12 17.54
C GLY A 615 -9.10 20.95 18.05
N VAL A 616 -8.58 20.20 19.03
CA VAL A 616 -9.31 19.13 19.74
C VAL A 616 -9.57 19.57 21.18
N LEU A 617 -10.84 19.75 21.52
CA LEU A 617 -11.31 20.02 22.89
C LEU A 617 -11.81 18.73 23.53
N GLU A 618 -11.20 18.35 24.65
CA GLU A 618 -11.57 17.19 25.46
C GLU A 618 -12.13 17.66 26.81
N VAL A 619 -13.32 17.16 27.19
CA VAL A 619 -13.94 17.47 28.48
C VAL A 619 -14.22 16.17 29.22
N GLU A 620 -13.54 15.94 30.34
CA GLU A 620 -13.75 14.79 31.20
C GLU A 620 -14.76 15.12 32.30
N THR A 621 -15.63 14.17 32.61
CA THR A 621 -16.64 14.30 33.67
C THR A 621 -16.27 13.48 34.90
N ASP A 622 -16.85 13.81 36.06
CA ASP A 622 -16.55 13.15 37.35
C ASP A 622 -16.74 11.62 37.34
N ASN A 623 -17.53 11.10 36.40
CA ASN A 623 -17.81 9.68 36.27
C ASN A 623 -16.87 8.95 35.27
N GLY A 624 -15.86 9.65 34.73
CA GLY A 624 -14.86 9.14 33.78
C GLY A 624 -15.36 9.05 32.33
N GLN A 625 -16.46 9.72 31.98
CA GLN A 625 -16.91 9.85 30.59
C GLN A 625 -16.36 11.14 29.97
N THR A 626 -16.09 11.09 28.66
CA THR A 626 -15.39 12.17 27.95
C THR A 626 -16.21 12.66 26.76
N PHE A 627 -16.32 13.98 26.63
CA PHE A 627 -16.76 14.65 25.41
C PHE A 627 -15.55 15.05 24.57
N VAL A 628 -15.64 14.87 23.25
CA VAL A 628 -14.59 15.30 22.32
C VAL A 628 -15.19 16.17 21.23
N ILE A 629 -14.63 17.35 21.02
CA ILE A 629 -15.03 18.29 19.97
C ILE A 629 -13.81 18.62 19.14
N ASN A 630 -13.82 18.28 17.85
CA ASN A 630 -12.64 18.38 16.98
C ASN A 630 -12.98 19.09 15.67
N LYS A 631 -12.02 19.88 15.16
CA LYS A 631 -12.03 20.34 13.76
C LYS A 631 -11.95 19.16 12.81
N HIS A 632 -12.84 19.14 11.82
CA HIS A 632 -12.78 18.23 10.70
C HIS A 632 -12.42 18.99 9.42
N GLU A 633 -11.12 19.30 9.27
CA GLU A 633 -10.59 20.14 8.19
C GLU A 633 -11.00 19.68 6.78
N ALA A 634 -11.14 18.36 6.58
CA ALA A 634 -11.47 17.77 5.29
C ALA A 634 -12.91 18.05 4.83
N SER A 635 -13.84 18.29 5.76
CA SER A 635 -15.24 18.62 5.44
C SER A 635 -15.65 20.03 5.87
N LYS A 636 -14.74 20.77 6.53
CA LYS A 636 -14.99 22.09 7.10
C LYS A 636 -16.17 22.10 8.09
N LEU A 637 -16.26 21.05 8.92
CA LEU A 637 -17.28 20.87 9.97
C LEU A 637 -16.62 20.74 11.35
N LEU A 638 -17.36 20.93 12.43
CA LEU A 638 -16.97 20.45 13.76
C LEU A 638 -17.52 19.06 13.98
N TRP A 639 -16.66 18.11 14.37
CA TRP A 639 -17.06 16.79 14.82
C TRP A 639 -17.22 16.80 16.34
N TYR A 640 -18.34 16.29 16.80
CA TYR A 640 -18.73 16.25 18.20
C TYR A 640 -18.98 14.81 18.60
N SER A 641 -18.36 14.33 19.67
CA SER A 641 -18.59 13.00 20.23
C SER A 641 -19.03 13.13 21.68
N SER A 642 -20.27 12.73 21.94
CA SER A 642 -20.87 12.77 23.28
C SER A 642 -21.15 11.37 23.82
N PRO A 643 -20.88 11.11 25.11
CA PRO A 643 -21.30 9.88 25.77
C PRO A 643 -22.82 9.77 25.95
N VAL A 644 -23.57 10.85 25.69
CA VAL A 644 -25.04 10.91 25.81
C VAL A 644 -25.71 10.84 24.45
N SER A 645 -25.40 11.80 23.56
CA SER A 645 -26.06 11.94 22.26
C SER A 645 -25.35 11.22 21.12
N GLY A 646 -24.14 10.69 21.34
CA GLY A 646 -23.33 10.02 20.32
C GLY A 646 -22.58 11.01 19.41
N PRO A 647 -22.10 10.55 18.25
CA PRO A 647 -21.36 11.40 17.31
C PRO A 647 -22.30 12.31 16.49
N GLY A 648 -21.87 13.54 16.24
CA GLY A 648 -22.58 14.52 15.42
C GLY A 648 -21.66 15.47 14.68
N TYR A 649 -22.18 16.11 13.63
CA TYR A 649 -21.47 17.13 12.86
C TYR A 649 -22.21 18.46 12.92
N PHE A 650 -21.45 19.55 13.06
CA PHE A 650 -21.94 20.92 13.07
C PHE A 650 -21.33 21.72 11.92
N ALA A 651 -22.19 22.33 11.11
CA ALA A 651 -21.84 23.16 9.97
C ALA A 651 -21.81 24.65 10.34
N PRO A 652 -20.89 25.46 9.80
CA PRO A 652 -20.76 26.90 10.07
C PRO A 652 -21.93 27.78 9.55
N GLU A 653 -23.07 27.19 9.19
CA GLU A 653 -24.26 27.91 8.74
C GLU A 653 -24.92 28.73 9.86
N MET A 654 -25.53 29.85 9.48
CA MET A 654 -26.25 30.73 10.39
C MET A 654 -27.76 30.48 10.27
N LYS A 655 -28.35 29.88 11.30
CA LYS A 655 -29.80 29.62 11.38
C LYS A 655 -30.31 30.18 12.72
N ASP A 656 -31.34 31.03 12.67
CA ASP A 656 -31.92 31.69 13.85
C ASP A 656 -30.90 32.42 14.75
N GLY A 657 -29.91 33.09 14.15
CA GLY A 657 -28.87 33.85 14.86
C GLY A 657 -27.78 33.00 15.54
N LYS A 658 -27.82 31.67 15.40
CA LYS A 658 -26.82 30.74 15.97
C LYS A 658 -25.87 30.25 14.89
N LYS A 659 -24.56 30.31 15.16
CA LYS A 659 -23.49 29.74 14.33
C LYS A 659 -23.21 28.29 14.75
N TRP A 660 -22.72 27.46 13.83
CA TRP A 660 -22.34 26.06 14.07
C TRP A 660 -23.51 25.17 14.46
N TRP A 661 -24.34 24.86 13.46
CA TRP A 661 -25.62 24.17 13.57
C TRP A 661 -25.54 22.73 13.06
N SER A 662 -26.25 21.82 13.72
CA SER A 662 -26.46 20.44 13.24
C SER A 662 -27.92 20.24 12.87
N GLU A 663 -28.21 19.88 11.62
CA GLU A 663 -29.57 19.52 11.21
C GLU A 663 -30.05 18.22 11.87
N ALA A 664 -29.15 17.24 12.04
CA ALA A 664 -29.46 15.95 12.63
C ALA A 664 -29.84 16.06 14.12
N LEU A 665 -29.17 16.95 14.87
CA LEU A 665 -29.43 17.17 16.30
C LEU A 665 -30.40 18.33 16.56
N ASN A 666 -30.73 19.09 15.50
CA ASN A 666 -31.59 20.27 15.52
C ASN A 666 -31.19 21.26 16.64
N ALA A 667 -29.89 21.53 16.75
CA ALA A 667 -29.29 22.36 17.79
C ALA A 667 -27.97 22.98 17.32
N SER A 668 -27.56 24.06 17.98
CA SER A 668 -26.17 24.54 17.89
C SER A 668 -25.25 23.68 18.76
N VAL A 669 -23.94 23.72 18.49
CA VAL A 669 -22.95 22.97 19.30
C VAL A 669 -23.02 23.32 20.79
N PHE A 670 -23.24 24.60 21.11
CA PHE A 670 -23.39 25.09 22.48
C PHE A 670 -24.66 24.59 23.17
N ASP A 671 -25.79 24.61 22.45
CA ASP A 671 -27.06 24.13 22.98
C ASP A 671 -27.03 22.62 23.21
N GLN A 672 -26.45 21.88 22.26
CA GLN A 672 -26.33 20.43 22.36
C GLN A 672 -25.43 20.03 23.53
N PHE A 673 -24.26 20.65 23.67
CA PHE A 673 -23.37 20.39 24.79
C PHE A 673 -24.03 20.68 26.14
N SER A 674 -24.75 21.80 26.24
CA SER A 674 -25.51 22.14 27.46
C SER A 674 -26.62 21.13 27.78
N ARG A 675 -27.28 20.60 26.74
CA ARG A 675 -28.34 19.60 26.89
C ARG A 675 -27.77 18.29 27.41
N ASP A 676 -26.66 17.84 26.84
CA ASP A 676 -26.01 16.59 27.24
C ASP A 676 -25.48 16.67 28.68
N LEU A 677 -24.90 17.80 29.09
CA LEU A 677 -24.50 18.01 30.49
C LEU A 677 -25.69 18.01 31.45
N ARG A 678 -26.84 18.58 31.07
CA ARG A 678 -28.07 18.51 31.89
C ARG A 678 -28.57 17.08 32.04
N GLU A 679 -28.54 16.30 30.96
CA GLU A 679 -28.95 14.89 31.00
C GLU A 679 -28.02 14.04 31.88
N MET A 680 -26.75 14.42 31.98
CA MET A 680 -25.79 13.85 32.96
C MET A 680 -25.98 14.35 34.39
N GLY A 681 -26.98 15.22 34.64
CA GLY A 681 -27.31 15.74 35.96
C GLY A 681 -26.44 16.92 36.41
N SER A 682 -25.80 17.63 35.49
CA SER A 682 -25.12 18.90 35.78
C SER A 682 -26.12 20.01 36.09
N THR A 683 -25.95 20.66 37.24
CA THR A 683 -26.75 21.82 37.67
C THR A 683 -26.04 23.15 37.43
N ALA A 684 -24.73 23.12 37.15
CA ALA A 684 -23.91 24.30 36.86
C ALA A 684 -23.40 24.25 35.41
N LEU A 685 -24.17 24.84 34.50
CA LEU A 685 -23.88 24.77 33.06
C LEU A 685 -22.95 25.90 32.61
N PRO A 686 -22.10 25.65 31.59
CA PRO A 686 -21.29 26.68 30.95
C PRO A 686 -22.15 27.83 30.40
N LYS A 687 -21.63 29.06 30.50
CA LYS A 687 -22.22 30.24 29.87
C LYS A 687 -21.35 30.69 28.72
N PHE A 688 -21.83 30.48 27.50
CA PHE A 688 -21.08 30.81 26.28
C PHE A 688 -21.24 32.29 25.91
N ARG A 689 -20.20 32.87 25.31
CA ARG A 689 -20.28 34.20 24.70
C ARG A 689 -21.18 34.14 23.47
N SER A 690 -22.12 35.08 23.33
CA SER A 690 -22.88 35.26 22.08
C SER A 690 -21.96 35.78 20.98
N ALA A 691 -22.16 35.32 19.74
CA ALA A 691 -21.39 35.79 18.57
C ALA A 691 -21.65 37.27 18.20
N GLU A 692 -22.52 37.96 18.93
CA GLU A 692 -22.73 39.40 18.87
C GLU A 692 -22.16 40.03 20.15
N GLY A 693 -20.99 40.63 20.04
CA GLY A 693 -20.61 41.72 20.94
C GLY A 693 -21.39 42.97 20.52
N GLN A 694 -22.60 43.16 21.07
CA GLN A 694 -23.27 44.44 21.36
C GLN A 694 -24.79 44.20 21.57
N GLN A 695 -25.22 44.11 22.84
CA GLN A 695 -25.75 45.27 23.57
C GLN A 695 -25.59 45.07 25.07
#